data_AF-A0A820KS18-F1
#
_entry.id   AF-A0A820KS18-F1
#
_cell.length_a   1.000
_cell.length_b   1.000
_cell.length_c   1.000
_cell.angle_alpha   90.00
_cell.angle_beta   90.00
_cell.angle_gamma   90.00
#
_symmetry.space_group_name_H-M   'P 1'
#
loop_
_entity.id
_entity.type
_entity.pdbx_description
1 polymer ?
#
loop_
_entity_poly.entity_id
_entity_poly.type
_entity_poly.pdbx_seq_one_letter_code
_entity_poly.pdbx_strand_id
1 'polypeptide(L)'
;MNILQLTELTDEMMNLSLNNFYNFIEIALNKDLCELFQVQAIREMSSLSSATIDQLTQVFTFEIDELKGLKKSLGFTTSDGNFHLRLGHRKLLEHLLSLVQAKKTLSVKNRELSNNFIENDTDKKLIELLKHRTSNLSDGHSVSILIPWIINIFQNLKTTKNKYSYDIHIQQFALLIYILGGRNCYEFLRLNLSGSLPHISNVESLIRNQEMRMIESEFRFQLIKEYLKSNKSNYVFIAEDATSSICRIDYDATSNSFIGFSSPLINGVPQPNFFQTENFEQLELWFNEIDKAKFINLYMLKSLVLSDPPFILAAYGSNNKAKAIEILKRWLFIYHQCLIQDIHVIGFSTDADSRFLRAMRNTKTMVLVFHGRATNSFFMQDGIHIATKFRNRLLSEKAHMKIGSYSIDIQDVFDLIEYESKIEHNLIKCDVDPKDRQNFASCLRISSKDVLNLLEKNEKATGTYVYLSLLRSIIAGFIERSTTIEERLFHIWTVVFTCRFWFSWIQYLELENDNNNSETLSDLKKNTFITKPTFWCIEINAHTLLFIILLVVKNKLPVDALNTFAFNSQICENTFRIARSLSGSFSSNTNFSVKSFLKRCEKISIINSIKNRGGQVGDYQFYFPQHHKNHKETYNYSIDHINELNLTEIDIEIIIKHAFQEAKKYVSMVNMTQFLKTKNIHTLSSLSTFTRTILNRSSSKIIDYTIDNNSSDEDSDEENLYSANSISDVLNNEDQFSPNSTDDEEEGNVIAIDVPHTAQKKFNGCRIYDKINPQQSKKYFRIRIGSSYKFIHKQTACWLLTTDKQRLSSDRLIRVRK
;
A
#
# COMPACT_ATOMS: atom_id res chain seq x y z
N MET A 1 -33.71 17.78 -40.66
CA MET A 1 -32.24 17.63 -40.85
C MET A 1 -31.99 17.79 -42.34
N ASN A 2 -31.26 18.81 -42.78
CA ASN A 2 -31.08 19.05 -44.22
C ASN A 2 -29.85 18.28 -44.71
N ILE A 3 -29.99 17.33 -45.64
CA ILE A 3 -28.86 16.55 -46.17
C ILE A 3 -27.72 17.45 -46.67
N LEU A 4 -28.04 18.64 -47.21
CA LEU A 4 -27.05 19.60 -47.74
C LEU A 4 -26.14 20.20 -46.67
N GLN A 5 -26.51 20.09 -45.38
CA GLN A 5 -25.70 20.53 -44.25
C GLN A 5 -24.83 19.40 -43.69
N LEU A 6 -25.04 18.15 -44.13
CA LEU A 6 -24.19 17.04 -43.72
C LEU A 6 -22.93 16.99 -44.57
N THR A 7 -21.79 16.96 -43.88
CA THR A 7 -20.48 16.76 -44.49
C THR A 7 -20.05 15.29 -44.50
N GLU A 8 -20.56 14.45 -43.59
CA GLU A 8 -20.25 13.02 -43.50
C GLU A 8 -21.43 12.19 -42.94
N LEU A 9 -21.45 10.87 -43.22
CA LEU A 9 -22.39 9.90 -42.66
C LEU A 9 -21.76 9.11 -41.49
N THR A 10 -22.52 8.86 -40.43
CA THR A 10 -22.10 7.99 -39.32
C THR A 10 -22.27 6.50 -39.67
N ASP A 11 -21.62 5.61 -38.92
CA ASP A 11 -21.73 4.16 -39.16
C ASP A 11 -23.14 3.63 -38.86
N GLU A 12 -23.85 4.24 -37.91
CA GLU A 12 -25.26 3.95 -37.63
C GLU A 12 -26.16 4.31 -38.82
N MET A 13 -25.90 5.44 -39.49
CA MET A 13 -26.64 5.87 -40.68
C MET A 13 -26.40 4.94 -41.88
N MET A 14 -25.17 4.40 -42.00
CA MET A 14 -24.84 3.43 -43.06
C MET A 14 -25.50 2.06 -42.86
N ASN A 15 -25.89 1.71 -41.63
CA ASN A 15 -26.54 0.45 -41.29
C ASN A 15 -28.08 0.54 -41.26
N LEU A 16 -28.66 1.67 -41.67
CA LEU A 16 -30.11 1.84 -41.74
C LEU A 16 -30.72 0.91 -42.80
N SER A 17 -31.77 0.22 -42.40
CA SER A 17 -32.55 -0.68 -43.26
C SER A 17 -34.05 -0.51 -43.01
N LEU A 18 -34.85 -0.93 -43.99
CA LEU A 18 -36.31 -0.99 -43.96
C LEU A 18 -36.93 0.34 -43.52
N ASN A 19 -37.79 0.34 -42.51
CA ASN A 19 -38.52 1.54 -42.07
C ASN A 19 -37.59 2.65 -41.56
N ASN A 20 -36.47 2.28 -40.94
CA ASN A 20 -35.50 3.26 -40.44
C ASN A 20 -34.77 3.97 -41.59
N PHE A 21 -34.54 3.27 -42.71
CA PHE A 21 -34.02 3.86 -43.93
C PHE A 21 -35.02 4.86 -44.52
N TYR A 22 -36.30 4.48 -44.70
CA TYR A 22 -37.30 5.38 -45.28
C TYR A 22 -37.57 6.61 -44.41
N ASN A 23 -37.65 6.44 -43.08
CA ASN A 23 -37.79 7.56 -42.15
C ASN A 23 -36.62 8.53 -42.27
N PHE A 24 -35.40 8.01 -42.41
CA PHE A 24 -34.22 8.84 -42.63
C PHE A 24 -34.29 9.61 -43.95
N ILE A 25 -34.64 8.94 -45.05
CA ILE A 25 -34.72 9.56 -46.37
C ILE A 25 -35.80 10.64 -46.44
N GLU A 26 -36.97 10.39 -45.83
CA GLU A 26 -38.06 11.38 -45.77
C GLU A 26 -37.65 12.63 -44.98
N ILE A 27 -36.92 12.46 -43.87
CA ILE A 27 -36.43 13.56 -43.04
C ILE A 27 -35.26 14.31 -43.69
N ALA A 28 -34.37 13.59 -44.37
CA ALA A 28 -33.11 14.12 -44.89
C ALA A 28 -33.25 14.75 -46.28
N LEU A 29 -34.08 14.16 -47.14
CA LEU A 29 -34.35 14.64 -48.49
C LEU A 29 -35.73 15.31 -48.54
N ASN A 30 -36.78 14.51 -48.76
CA ASN A 30 -38.19 14.85 -48.67
C ASN A 30 -39.05 13.59 -48.94
N LYS A 31 -40.37 13.75 -48.79
CA LYS A 31 -41.37 12.71 -49.01
C LYS A 31 -41.35 12.14 -50.44
N ASP A 32 -41.26 13.00 -51.45
CA ASP A 32 -41.29 12.57 -52.86
C ASP A 32 -40.09 11.70 -53.22
N LEU A 33 -38.89 12.03 -52.73
CA LEU A 33 -37.71 11.20 -52.93
C LEU A 33 -37.79 9.91 -52.12
N CYS A 34 -38.37 9.92 -50.92
CA CYS A 34 -38.65 8.70 -50.16
C CYS A 34 -39.57 7.75 -50.92
N GLU A 35 -40.64 8.28 -51.52
CA GLU A 35 -41.58 7.52 -52.35
C GLU A 35 -40.88 6.93 -53.59
N LEU A 36 -39.94 7.66 -54.21
CA LEU A 36 -39.11 7.13 -55.29
C LEU A 36 -38.30 5.89 -54.88
N PHE A 37 -37.69 5.90 -53.69
CA PHE A 37 -36.95 4.74 -53.19
C PHE A 37 -37.87 3.57 -52.83
N GLN A 38 -39.06 3.85 -52.32
CA GLN A 38 -40.08 2.83 -52.01
C GLN A 38 -40.55 2.12 -53.28
N VAL A 39 -40.85 2.86 -54.36
CA VAL A 39 -41.29 2.28 -55.64
C VAL A 39 -40.19 1.43 -56.28
N GLN A 40 -38.92 1.83 -56.13
CA GLN A 40 -37.78 1.04 -56.61
C GLN A 40 -37.34 -0.08 -55.66
N ALA A 41 -38.07 -0.28 -54.56
CA ALA A 41 -37.77 -1.27 -53.53
C ALA A 41 -36.33 -1.17 -52.96
N ILE A 42 -35.75 0.03 -52.93
CA ILE A 42 -34.44 0.28 -52.31
C ILE A 42 -34.67 0.43 -50.80
N ARG A 43 -34.16 -0.54 -50.02
CA ARG A 43 -34.51 -0.70 -48.60
C ARG A 43 -33.36 -0.43 -47.62
N GLU A 44 -32.17 -0.11 -48.10
CA GLU A 44 -30.97 0.03 -47.25
C GLU A 44 -29.96 1.01 -47.84
N MET A 45 -29.18 1.66 -46.97
CA MET A 45 -28.19 2.67 -47.38
C MET A 45 -27.06 2.08 -48.22
N SER A 46 -26.67 0.83 -47.95
CA SER A 46 -25.64 0.08 -48.70
C SER A 46 -25.97 -0.07 -50.19
N SER A 47 -27.25 -0.22 -50.54
CA SER A 47 -27.71 -0.38 -51.93
C SER A 47 -27.47 0.88 -52.78
N LEU A 48 -27.34 2.05 -52.16
CA LEU A 48 -27.07 3.32 -52.84
C LEU A 48 -25.61 3.50 -53.24
N SER A 49 -24.72 2.65 -52.73
CA SER A 49 -23.28 2.85 -52.89
C SER A 49 -22.76 2.70 -54.32
N SER A 50 -23.54 2.09 -55.21
CA SER A 50 -23.26 1.95 -56.65
C SER A 50 -24.34 2.56 -57.53
N ALA A 51 -25.34 3.23 -56.94
CA ALA A 51 -26.44 3.81 -57.68
C ALA A 51 -26.03 5.13 -58.35
N THR A 52 -26.47 5.35 -59.58
CA THR A 52 -26.39 6.64 -60.26
C THR A 52 -27.77 7.31 -60.31
N ILE A 53 -27.81 8.62 -60.51
CA ILE A 53 -29.08 9.34 -60.67
C ILE A 53 -29.88 8.76 -61.85
N ASP A 54 -29.20 8.45 -62.96
CA ASP A 54 -29.85 7.94 -64.16
C ASP A 54 -30.51 6.57 -63.91
N GLN A 55 -29.89 5.73 -63.07
CA GLN A 55 -30.52 4.48 -62.62
C GLN A 55 -31.74 4.74 -61.74
N LEU A 56 -31.65 5.72 -60.82
CA LEU A 56 -32.77 6.09 -59.94
C LEU A 56 -33.92 6.77 -60.70
N THR A 57 -33.66 7.41 -61.84
CA THR A 57 -34.70 8.06 -62.66
C THR A 57 -35.19 7.20 -63.81
N GLN A 58 -34.54 6.06 -64.10
CA GLN A 58 -34.94 5.12 -65.15
C GLN A 58 -36.38 4.63 -64.96
N VAL A 59 -36.88 4.54 -63.73
CA VAL A 59 -38.26 4.14 -63.43
C VAL A 59 -39.30 5.05 -64.11
N PHE A 60 -38.95 6.29 -64.44
CA PHE A 60 -39.84 7.24 -65.11
C PHE A 60 -39.90 7.12 -66.64
N THR A 61 -39.12 6.23 -67.24
CA THR A 61 -39.24 5.89 -68.67
C THR A 61 -40.41 4.94 -68.94
N PHE A 62 -40.93 4.27 -67.91
CA PHE A 62 -42.11 3.43 -68.00
C PHE A 62 -43.40 4.26 -67.89
N GLU A 63 -44.36 4.03 -68.78
CA GLU A 63 -45.69 4.64 -68.70
C GLU A 63 -46.59 3.87 -67.73
N ILE A 64 -46.40 4.14 -66.43
CA ILE A 64 -47.20 3.54 -65.35
C ILE A 64 -48.10 4.63 -64.74
N ASP A 65 -49.41 4.36 -64.68
CA ASP A 65 -50.39 5.33 -64.17
C ASP A 65 -50.11 5.75 -62.72
N GLU A 66 -49.65 4.81 -61.88
CA GLU A 66 -49.29 5.03 -60.48
C GLU A 66 -48.11 6.00 -60.31
N LEU A 67 -47.24 6.12 -61.32
CA LEU A 67 -46.07 7.01 -61.29
C LEU A 67 -46.37 8.41 -61.80
N LYS A 68 -47.55 8.69 -62.37
CA LYS A 68 -47.88 10.00 -62.96
C LYS A 68 -47.80 11.14 -61.94
N GLY A 69 -48.26 10.90 -60.71
CA GLY A 69 -48.20 11.87 -59.62
C GLY A 69 -46.75 12.18 -59.21
N LEU A 70 -45.96 11.13 -58.99
CA LEU A 70 -44.56 11.23 -58.59
C LEU A 70 -43.69 11.87 -59.69
N LYS A 71 -43.92 11.49 -60.96
CA LYS A 71 -43.24 12.06 -62.14
C LYS A 71 -43.47 13.57 -62.25
N LYS A 72 -44.68 14.06 -61.97
CA LYS A 72 -45.02 15.50 -61.97
C LYS A 72 -44.38 16.26 -60.80
N SER A 73 -44.22 15.61 -59.64
CA SER A 73 -43.62 16.24 -58.46
C SER A 73 -42.09 16.33 -58.57
N LEU A 74 -41.44 15.24 -58.98
CA LEU A 74 -39.99 15.15 -59.00
C LEU A 74 -39.32 15.79 -60.22
N GLY A 75 -40.02 15.89 -61.35
CA GLY A 75 -39.42 16.33 -62.62
C GLY A 75 -40.40 16.88 -63.64
N PHE A 76 -39.95 16.93 -64.89
CA PHE A 76 -40.73 17.26 -66.07
C PHE A 76 -40.22 16.43 -67.26
N THR A 77 -41.06 16.23 -68.26
CA THR A 77 -40.69 15.52 -69.50
C THR A 77 -40.55 16.53 -70.62
N THR A 78 -39.48 16.47 -71.40
CA THR A 78 -39.28 17.33 -72.57
C THR A 78 -40.10 16.84 -73.76
N SER A 79 -40.22 17.67 -74.81
CA SER A 79 -40.91 17.31 -76.07
C SER A 79 -40.41 16.00 -76.69
N ASP A 80 -39.17 15.63 -76.38
CA ASP A 80 -38.47 14.48 -76.95
C ASP A 80 -38.68 13.20 -76.09
N GLY A 81 -39.59 13.24 -75.11
CA GLY A 81 -39.96 12.11 -74.26
C GLY A 81 -39.02 11.83 -73.07
N ASN A 82 -37.93 12.60 -72.94
CA ASN A 82 -36.95 12.39 -71.86
C ASN A 82 -37.39 13.03 -70.54
N PHE A 83 -37.28 12.27 -69.45
CA PHE A 83 -37.58 12.76 -68.11
C PHE A 83 -36.38 13.47 -67.48
N HIS A 84 -36.60 14.68 -66.97
CA HIS A 84 -35.60 15.46 -66.26
C HIS A 84 -36.06 15.73 -64.82
N LEU A 85 -35.21 15.33 -63.87
CA LEU A 85 -35.42 15.62 -62.46
C LEU A 85 -35.23 17.11 -62.20
N ARG A 86 -36.09 17.73 -61.37
CA ARG A 86 -35.94 19.13 -60.96
C ARG A 86 -34.58 19.32 -60.26
N LEU A 87 -33.94 20.44 -60.53
CA LEU A 87 -32.57 20.73 -60.07
C LEU A 87 -32.39 20.58 -58.55
N GLY A 88 -33.39 20.93 -57.75
CA GLY A 88 -33.35 20.77 -56.29
C GLY A 88 -33.26 19.31 -55.84
N HIS A 89 -34.14 18.45 -56.37
CA HIS A 89 -34.13 17.01 -56.09
C HIS A 89 -32.85 16.35 -56.59
N ARG A 90 -32.35 16.79 -57.76
CA ARG A 90 -31.10 16.31 -58.33
C ARG A 90 -29.91 16.57 -57.41
N LYS A 91 -29.76 17.81 -56.91
CA LYS A 91 -28.69 18.17 -55.98
C LYS A 91 -28.76 17.38 -54.67
N LEU A 92 -29.96 17.14 -54.15
CA LEU A 92 -30.17 16.37 -52.92
C LEU A 92 -29.73 14.90 -53.10
N LEU A 93 -30.09 14.26 -54.21
CA LEU A 93 -29.65 12.91 -54.55
C LEU A 93 -28.15 12.82 -54.81
N GLU A 94 -27.59 13.77 -55.57
CA GLU A 94 -26.14 13.85 -55.84
C GLU A 94 -25.34 13.92 -54.54
N HIS A 95 -25.80 14.75 -53.60
CA HIS A 95 -25.15 14.90 -52.30
C HIS A 95 -25.26 13.66 -51.42
N LEU A 96 -26.43 13.00 -51.39
CA LEU A 96 -26.57 11.74 -50.66
C LEU A 96 -25.67 10.65 -51.25
N LEU A 97 -25.65 10.48 -52.58
CA LEU A 97 -24.83 9.49 -53.25
C LEU A 97 -23.33 9.75 -53.04
N SER A 98 -22.89 11.01 -53.08
CA SER A 98 -21.49 11.36 -52.83
C SER A 98 -21.07 11.05 -51.39
N LEU A 99 -21.92 11.34 -50.39
CA LEU A 99 -21.67 11.01 -48.99
C LEU A 99 -21.57 9.49 -48.76
N VAL A 100 -22.47 8.70 -49.36
CA VAL A 100 -22.46 7.23 -49.27
C VAL A 100 -21.20 6.65 -49.93
N GLN A 101 -20.82 7.15 -51.11
CA GLN A 101 -19.62 6.73 -51.83
C GLN A 101 -18.33 7.12 -51.08
N ALA A 102 -18.25 8.33 -50.54
CA ALA A 102 -17.11 8.80 -49.76
C ALA A 102 -16.90 7.94 -48.50
N LYS A 103 -17.99 7.63 -47.77
CA LYS A 103 -17.94 6.79 -46.57
C LYS A 103 -17.53 5.35 -46.89
N LYS A 104 -18.02 4.77 -48.00
CA LYS A 104 -17.59 3.45 -48.46
C LYS A 104 -16.11 3.44 -48.87
N THR A 105 -15.64 4.50 -49.54
CA THR A 105 -14.24 4.63 -49.94
C THR A 105 -13.32 4.75 -48.73
N LEU A 106 -13.71 5.49 -47.69
CA LEU A 106 -13.01 5.56 -46.39
C LEU A 106 -13.00 4.21 -45.66
N SER A 107 -14.11 3.48 -45.67
CA SER A 107 -14.21 2.11 -45.11
C SER A 107 -13.30 1.12 -45.84
N VAL A 108 -13.25 1.21 -47.18
CA VAL A 108 -12.36 0.40 -48.03
C VAL A 108 -10.91 0.79 -47.84
N LYS A 109 -10.55 2.07 -47.78
CA LYS A 109 -9.18 2.53 -47.49
C LYS A 109 -8.71 2.13 -46.09
N ASN A 110 -9.57 2.20 -45.09
CA ASN A 110 -9.25 1.74 -43.74
C ASN A 110 -9.14 0.20 -43.68
N ARG A 111 -9.94 -0.53 -44.48
CA ARG A 111 -9.78 -1.98 -44.69
C ARG A 111 -8.52 -2.33 -45.48
N GLU A 112 -8.11 -1.53 -46.45
CA GLU A 112 -6.87 -1.73 -47.21
C GLU A 112 -5.63 -1.34 -46.39
N LEU A 113 -5.71 -0.31 -45.54
CA LEU A 113 -4.66 0.03 -44.57
C LEU A 113 -4.52 -1.04 -43.48
N SER A 114 -5.62 -1.69 -43.09
CA SER A 114 -5.57 -2.84 -42.18
C SER A 114 -5.17 -4.14 -42.89
N ASN A 115 -5.57 -4.35 -44.15
CA ASN A 115 -5.21 -5.54 -44.93
C ASN A 115 -3.78 -5.51 -45.51
N ASN A 116 -3.23 -4.33 -45.83
CA ASN A 116 -1.82 -4.17 -46.21
C ASN A 116 -0.86 -4.44 -45.03
N PHE A 117 -1.38 -4.47 -43.79
CA PHE A 117 -0.67 -4.94 -42.60
C PHE A 117 -0.80 -6.47 -42.37
N ILE A 118 -1.59 -7.19 -43.15
CA ILE A 118 -2.02 -8.57 -42.83
C ILE A 118 -1.36 -9.66 -43.70
N GLU A 119 -0.77 -9.33 -44.86
CA GLU A 119 -0.20 -10.32 -45.79
C GLU A 119 1.28 -10.13 -46.15
N ASN A 120 2.06 -9.46 -45.29
CA ASN A 120 3.48 -9.34 -45.54
C ASN A 120 4.25 -10.56 -45.02
N ASP A 121 4.90 -11.29 -45.93
CA ASP A 121 5.80 -12.42 -45.65
C ASP A 121 6.93 -12.04 -44.65
N THR A 122 7.20 -10.74 -44.54
CA THR A 122 8.08 -10.13 -43.53
C THR A 122 7.55 -10.22 -42.10
N ASP A 123 6.24 -10.19 -41.85
CA ASP A 123 5.68 -10.28 -40.49
C ASP A 123 5.74 -11.71 -39.95
N LYS A 124 5.54 -12.71 -40.82
CA LYS A 124 5.76 -14.12 -40.49
C LYS A 124 7.24 -14.37 -40.19
N LYS A 125 8.15 -13.87 -41.03
CA LYS A 125 9.60 -13.94 -40.81
C LYS A 125 10.04 -13.19 -39.55
N LEU A 126 9.45 -12.03 -39.23
CA LEU A 126 9.75 -11.28 -38.01
C LEU A 126 9.27 -12.03 -36.76
N ILE A 127 8.05 -12.59 -36.79
CA ILE A 127 7.53 -13.41 -35.69
C ILE A 127 8.39 -14.67 -35.53
N GLU A 128 8.79 -15.34 -36.60
CA GLU A 128 9.70 -16.49 -36.56
C GLU A 128 11.09 -16.10 -36.04
N LEU A 129 11.64 -14.96 -36.45
CA LEU A 129 12.94 -14.47 -35.98
C LEU A 129 12.89 -14.09 -34.50
N LEU A 130 11.80 -13.47 -34.04
CA LEU A 130 11.55 -13.18 -32.62
C LEU A 130 11.38 -14.46 -31.80
N LYS A 131 10.69 -15.47 -32.33
CA LYS A 131 10.51 -16.81 -31.74
C LYS A 131 11.82 -17.62 -31.68
N HIS A 132 12.65 -17.51 -32.73
CA HIS A 132 13.96 -18.15 -32.81
C HIS A 132 14.95 -17.51 -31.82
N ARG A 133 14.89 -16.18 -31.66
CA ARG A 133 15.68 -15.46 -30.65
C ARG A 133 15.29 -15.83 -29.24
N THR A 134 14.00 -16.11 -28.99
CA THR A 134 13.50 -16.58 -27.69
C THR A 134 13.95 -18.00 -27.36
N SER A 135 13.99 -18.89 -28.36
CA SER A 135 14.41 -20.29 -28.18
C SER A 135 15.93 -20.45 -28.02
N ASN A 136 16.73 -19.59 -28.66
CA ASN A 136 18.19 -19.58 -28.51
C ASN A 136 18.70 -18.91 -27.22
N LEU A 137 17.84 -18.24 -26.44
CA LEU A 137 18.20 -17.62 -25.16
C LEU A 137 18.10 -18.59 -23.97
N SER A 138 17.91 -19.89 -24.22
CA SER A 138 17.87 -20.94 -23.19
C SER A 138 19.16 -21.08 -22.38
N ASP A 139 20.26 -20.46 -22.82
CA ASP A 139 21.51 -20.35 -22.06
C ASP A 139 21.43 -19.18 -21.05
N GLY A 140 20.65 -19.36 -19.98
CA GLY A 140 20.74 -18.57 -18.74
C GLY A 140 20.34 -17.08 -18.81
N HIS A 141 19.85 -16.57 -19.94
CA HIS A 141 19.46 -15.16 -20.09
C HIS A 141 17.93 -15.01 -20.18
N SER A 142 17.37 -14.17 -19.30
CA SER A 142 15.92 -13.94 -19.24
C SER A 142 15.41 -13.19 -20.47
N VAL A 143 14.25 -13.63 -20.97
CA VAL A 143 13.61 -13.03 -22.12
C VAL A 143 12.72 -11.85 -21.69
N SER A 144 12.86 -10.72 -22.36
CA SER A 144 12.02 -9.53 -22.14
C SER A 144 10.54 -9.77 -22.51
N ILE A 145 9.62 -9.30 -21.65
CA ILE A 145 8.16 -9.31 -21.90
C ILE A 145 7.74 -8.56 -23.19
N LEU A 146 8.60 -7.70 -23.74
CA LEU A 146 8.29 -6.99 -24.97
C LEU A 146 8.08 -7.94 -26.16
N ILE A 147 8.81 -9.05 -26.21
CA ILE A 147 8.70 -10.04 -27.30
C ILE A 147 7.32 -10.70 -27.35
N PRO A 148 6.82 -11.37 -26.29
CA PRO A 148 5.48 -11.94 -26.30
C PRO A 148 4.40 -10.87 -26.44
N TRP A 149 4.63 -9.65 -25.93
CA TRP A 149 3.67 -8.56 -26.08
C TRP A 149 3.49 -8.13 -27.54
N ILE A 150 4.59 -7.96 -28.27
CA ILE A 150 4.57 -7.67 -29.71
C ILE A 150 3.90 -8.82 -30.48
N ILE A 151 4.24 -10.08 -30.17
CA ILE A 151 3.63 -11.24 -30.83
C ILE A 151 2.10 -11.27 -30.60
N ASN A 152 1.65 -11.01 -29.38
CA ASN A 152 0.23 -10.97 -29.02
C ASN A 152 -0.52 -9.87 -29.78
N ILE A 153 0.09 -8.69 -29.95
CA ILE A 153 -0.48 -7.61 -30.77
C ILE A 153 -0.68 -8.09 -32.21
N PHE A 154 0.35 -8.64 -32.84
CA PHE A 154 0.25 -9.13 -34.22
C PHE A 154 -0.78 -10.25 -34.39
N GLN A 155 -0.93 -11.14 -33.39
CA GLN A 155 -1.94 -12.19 -33.41
C GLN A 155 -3.36 -11.62 -33.28
N ASN A 156 -3.57 -10.68 -32.34
CA ASN A 156 -4.88 -10.08 -32.15
C ASN A 156 -5.31 -9.23 -33.33
N LEU A 157 -4.39 -8.47 -33.95
CA LEU A 157 -4.69 -7.68 -35.15
C LEU A 157 -5.14 -8.53 -36.35
N LYS A 158 -4.82 -9.83 -36.38
CA LYS A 158 -5.33 -10.79 -37.40
C LYS A 158 -6.74 -11.29 -37.13
N THR A 159 -7.33 -10.93 -35.99
CA THR A 159 -8.67 -11.39 -35.56
C THR A 159 -9.62 -10.22 -35.37
N THR A 160 -10.92 -10.50 -35.23
CA THR A 160 -11.89 -9.46 -34.88
C THR A 160 -11.75 -9.06 -33.41
N LYS A 161 -12.06 -7.79 -33.07
CA LYS A 161 -11.94 -7.25 -31.70
C LYS A 161 -12.60 -8.13 -30.61
N ASN A 162 -13.70 -8.79 -30.93
CA ASN A 162 -14.44 -9.67 -30.01
C ASN A 162 -13.74 -11.02 -29.76
N LYS A 163 -12.71 -11.36 -30.53
CA LYS A 163 -11.92 -12.60 -30.44
C LYS A 163 -10.51 -12.38 -29.92
N TYR A 164 -10.19 -11.18 -29.44
CA TYR A 164 -8.87 -10.91 -28.87
C TYR A 164 -8.62 -11.83 -27.67
N SER A 165 -7.53 -12.57 -27.74
CA SER A 165 -7.05 -13.44 -26.66
C SER A 165 -5.75 -12.87 -26.09
N TYR A 166 -5.54 -13.06 -24.80
CA TYR A 166 -4.35 -12.55 -24.12
C TYR A 166 -3.72 -13.68 -23.32
N ASP A 167 -2.44 -13.92 -23.60
CA ASP A 167 -1.62 -14.85 -22.84
C ASP A 167 -1.49 -14.42 -21.35
N ILE A 168 -1.21 -15.37 -20.46
CA ILE A 168 -1.09 -15.15 -19.02
C ILE A 168 -0.06 -14.06 -18.67
N HIS A 169 1.06 -13.99 -19.41
CA HIS A 169 2.09 -12.98 -19.17
C HIS A 169 1.62 -11.59 -19.59
N ILE A 170 0.78 -11.48 -20.62
CA ILE A 170 0.17 -10.21 -21.03
C ILE A 170 -0.91 -9.79 -20.05
N GLN A 171 -1.67 -10.73 -19.49
CA GLN A 171 -2.60 -10.46 -18.40
C GLN A 171 -1.87 -9.93 -17.15
N GLN A 172 -0.75 -10.54 -16.78
CA GLN A 172 0.11 -10.05 -15.68
C GLN A 172 0.69 -8.66 -15.97
N PHE A 173 1.17 -8.43 -17.19
CA PHE A 173 1.66 -7.11 -17.60
C PHE A 173 0.56 -6.05 -17.56
N ALA A 174 -0.65 -6.39 -18.03
CA ALA A 174 -1.83 -5.54 -17.97
C ALA A 174 -2.20 -5.18 -16.53
N LEU A 175 -2.15 -6.15 -15.61
CA LEU A 175 -2.35 -5.91 -14.17
C LEU A 175 -1.30 -4.94 -13.61
N LEU A 176 -0.02 -5.11 -13.95
CA LEU A 176 1.05 -4.21 -13.50
C LEU A 176 0.85 -2.78 -14.02
N ILE A 177 0.53 -2.60 -15.29
CA ILE A 177 0.24 -1.27 -15.86
C ILE A 177 -0.97 -0.65 -15.17
N TYR A 178 -2.05 -1.42 -14.99
CA TYR A 178 -3.27 -0.90 -14.36
C TYR A 178 -3.05 -0.50 -12.90
N ILE A 179 -2.33 -1.32 -12.13
CA ILE A 179 -2.08 -1.06 -10.71
C ILE A 179 -1.09 0.09 -10.52
N LEU A 180 0.03 0.11 -11.26
CA LEU A 180 1.11 1.09 -11.08
C LEU A 180 0.85 2.41 -11.83
N GLY A 181 0.31 2.34 -13.05
CA GLY A 181 0.00 3.51 -13.88
C GLY A 181 -1.40 4.08 -13.64
N GLY A 182 -2.30 3.31 -13.02
CA GLY A 182 -3.68 3.67 -12.80
C GLY A 182 -4.55 3.54 -14.06
N ARG A 183 -5.87 3.71 -13.86
CA ARG A 183 -6.90 3.53 -14.89
C ARG A 183 -6.66 4.38 -16.15
N ASN A 184 -6.25 5.64 -15.98
CA ASN A 184 -6.09 6.56 -17.12
C ASN A 184 -4.90 6.20 -17.99
N CYS A 185 -3.75 5.87 -17.38
CA CYS A 185 -2.58 5.39 -18.12
C CYS A 185 -2.90 4.08 -18.85
N TYR A 186 -3.59 3.16 -18.17
CA TYR A 186 -4.01 1.90 -18.75
C TYR A 186 -4.93 2.09 -19.97
N GLU A 187 -6.00 2.87 -19.81
CA GLU A 187 -6.96 3.13 -20.89
C GLU A 187 -6.33 3.90 -22.05
N PHE A 188 -5.44 4.87 -21.77
CA PHE A 188 -4.69 5.57 -22.80
C PHE A 188 -3.86 4.59 -23.65
N LEU A 189 -3.10 3.70 -23.01
CA LEU A 189 -2.32 2.69 -23.72
C LEU A 189 -3.22 1.72 -24.49
N ARG A 190 -4.31 1.24 -23.88
CA ARG A 190 -5.25 0.30 -24.50
C ARG A 190 -5.90 0.87 -25.77
N LEU A 191 -6.32 2.14 -25.73
CA LEU A 191 -6.99 2.79 -26.86
C LEU A 191 -6.03 3.08 -28.01
N ASN A 192 -4.78 3.44 -27.71
CA ASN A 192 -3.77 3.78 -28.72
C ASN A 192 -3.02 2.55 -29.27
N LEU A 193 -3.01 1.43 -28.54
CA LEU A 193 -2.36 0.18 -28.96
C LEU A 193 -3.40 -0.93 -29.09
N SER A 194 -4.12 -0.94 -30.22
CA SER A 194 -5.18 -1.92 -30.47
C SER A 194 -4.68 -3.37 -30.39
N GLY A 195 -5.38 -4.22 -29.63
CA GLY A 195 -5.03 -5.64 -29.45
C GLY A 195 -3.88 -5.91 -28.47
N SER A 196 -3.32 -4.86 -27.85
CA SER A 196 -2.18 -4.98 -26.92
C SER A 196 -2.57 -5.31 -25.48
N LEU A 197 -3.73 -4.84 -25.02
CA LEU A 197 -4.15 -4.91 -23.62
C LEU A 197 -5.65 -5.27 -23.50
N PRO A 198 -6.04 -6.11 -22.52
CA PRO A 198 -7.43 -6.48 -22.26
C PRO A 198 -8.34 -5.27 -21.95
N HIS A 199 -9.66 -5.45 -22.11
CA HIS A 199 -10.63 -4.48 -21.62
C HIS A 199 -10.54 -4.33 -20.09
N ILE A 200 -10.80 -3.13 -19.56
CA ILE A 200 -10.72 -2.85 -18.12
C ILE A 200 -11.56 -3.82 -17.28
N SER A 201 -12.77 -4.15 -17.72
CA SER A 201 -13.65 -5.11 -17.03
C SER A 201 -13.01 -6.49 -16.89
N ASN A 202 -12.19 -6.91 -17.87
CA ASN A 202 -11.45 -8.17 -17.79
C ASN A 202 -10.30 -8.05 -16.79
N VAL A 203 -9.58 -6.93 -16.75
CA VAL A 203 -8.53 -6.69 -15.75
C VAL A 203 -9.11 -6.65 -14.34
N GLU A 204 -10.24 -5.98 -14.15
CA GLU A 204 -10.94 -5.94 -12.86
C GLU A 204 -11.48 -7.33 -12.47
N SER A 205 -11.96 -8.11 -13.44
CA SER A 205 -12.29 -9.52 -13.24
C SER A 205 -11.07 -10.35 -12.81
N LEU A 206 -9.91 -10.14 -13.44
CA LEU A 206 -8.66 -10.79 -13.05
C LEU A 206 -8.24 -10.43 -11.63
N ILE A 207 -8.41 -9.17 -11.21
CA ILE A 207 -8.15 -8.76 -9.82
C ILE A 207 -9.12 -9.47 -8.86
N ARG A 208 -10.42 -9.51 -9.19
CA ARG A 208 -11.46 -10.15 -8.36
C ARG A 208 -11.30 -11.67 -8.24
N ASN A 209 -10.87 -12.33 -9.32
CA ASN A 209 -10.73 -13.77 -9.40
C ASN A 209 -9.42 -14.29 -8.81
N GLN A 210 -8.46 -13.42 -8.49
CA GLN A 210 -7.25 -13.84 -7.79
C GLN A 210 -7.55 -14.17 -6.33
N GLU A 211 -6.95 -15.25 -5.82
CA GLU A 211 -7.02 -15.68 -4.41
C GLU A 211 -6.34 -14.70 -3.43
N MET A 212 -5.97 -13.50 -3.90
CA MET A 212 -5.25 -12.49 -3.12
C MET A 212 -6.17 -11.49 -2.39
N ARG A 213 -7.48 -11.75 -2.39
CA ARG A 213 -8.47 -10.92 -1.71
C ARG A 213 -8.17 -10.80 -0.21
N MET A 214 -8.43 -9.63 0.36
CA MET A 214 -8.23 -9.35 1.77
C MET A 214 -9.58 -9.17 2.47
N ILE A 215 -9.87 -10.04 3.44
CA ILE A 215 -10.99 -9.85 4.37
C ILE A 215 -10.43 -9.23 5.65
N GLU A 216 -11.12 -8.23 6.18
CA GLU A 216 -10.74 -7.61 7.46
C GLU A 216 -10.66 -8.67 8.56
N SER A 217 -9.60 -8.63 9.38
CA SER A 217 -9.38 -9.52 10.52
C SER A 217 -9.14 -11.00 10.18
N GLU A 218 -9.04 -11.37 8.91
CA GLU A 218 -8.68 -12.72 8.48
C GLU A 218 -7.15 -12.90 8.39
N PHE A 219 -6.64 -13.98 8.99
CA PHE A 219 -5.25 -14.41 8.85
C PHE A 219 -5.11 -15.44 7.75
N ARG A 220 -4.28 -15.15 6.75
CA ARG A 220 -4.18 -15.94 5.51
C ARG A 220 -3.14 -17.08 5.58
N PHE A 221 -3.22 -17.94 6.61
CA PHE A 221 -2.18 -18.96 6.88
C PHE A 221 -1.98 -19.96 5.73
N GLN A 222 -3.05 -20.36 5.05
CA GLN A 222 -2.99 -21.34 3.96
C GLN A 222 -2.16 -20.84 2.76
N LEU A 223 -2.30 -19.55 2.41
CA LEU A 223 -1.60 -18.93 1.29
C LEU A 223 -0.10 -18.79 1.54
N ILE A 224 0.33 -18.72 2.81
CA ILE A 224 1.76 -18.61 3.15
C ILE A 224 2.51 -19.85 2.70
N LYS A 225 1.92 -21.04 2.85
CA LYS A 225 2.58 -22.30 2.50
C LYS A 225 2.91 -22.34 1.01
N GLU A 226 1.98 -21.92 0.17
CA GLU A 226 2.18 -21.82 -1.28
C GLU A 226 3.20 -20.73 -1.63
N TYR A 227 3.16 -19.62 -0.91
CA TYR A 227 4.10 -18.52 -1.04
C TYR A 227 5.55 -18.89 -0.69
N LEU A 228 5.75 -19.72 0.35
CA LEU A 228 7.09 -20.13 0.80
C LEU A 228 7.64 -21.35 0.04
N LYS A 229 6.79 -22.20 -0.54
CA LYS A 229 7.23 -23.32 -1.40
C LYS A 229 8.13 -22.86 -2.55
N SER A 230 7.91 -21.67 -3.10
CA SER A 230 8.77 -21.10 -4.15
C SER A 230 10.14 -20.63 -3.63
N ASN A 231 10.30 -20.48 -2.33
CA ASN A 231 11.36 -19.68 -1.71
C ASN A 231 12.39 -20.50 -0.91
N LYS A 232 12.23 -21.83 -0.86
CA LYS A 232 13.19 -22.79 -0.25
C LYS A 232 13.47 -22.62 1.25
N SER A 233 12.78 -21.73 1.97
CA SER A 233 12.89 -21.61 3.43
C SER A 233 11.52 -21.57 4.10
N ASN A 234 11.36 -22.36 5.16
CA ASN A 234 10.17 -22.38 6.01
C ASN A 234 10.33 -21.50 7.25
N TYR A 235 11.46 -20.78 7.37
CA TYR A 235 11.72 -19.91 8.51
C TYR A 235 11.35 -18.46 8.20
N VAL A 236 10.62 -17.84 9.13
CA VAL A 236 10.04 -16.53 8.93
C VAL A 236 10.14 -15.65 10.18
N PHE A 237 10.08 -14.34 9.96
CA PHE A 237 9.90 -13.34 10.99
C PHE A 237 8.63 -12.54 10.73
N ILE A 238 7.89 -12.17 11.78
CA ILE A 238 6.61 -11.48 11.65
C ILE A 238 6.74 -10.06 12.18
N ALA A 239 6.37 -9.07 11.38
CA ALA A 239 6.25 -7.69 11.83
C ALA A 239 4.80 -7.31 12.09
N GLU A 240 4.57 -6.57 13.16
CA GLU A 240 3.29 -5.94 13.50
C GLU A 240 3.51 -4.43 13.65
N ASP A 241 2.66 -3.66 13.00
CA ASP A 241 2.63 -2.20 13.13
C ASP A 241 1.23 -1.66 12.84
N ALA A 242 0.98 -0.41 13.24
CA ALA A 242 -0.30 0.26 13.07
C ALA A 242 -0.15 1.61 12.38
N THR A 243 -1.16 1.98 11.60
CA THR A 243 -1.18 3.29 10.94
C THR A 243 -2.54 3.96 11.08
N SER A 244 -2.58 5.29 11.10
CA SER A 244 -3.84 6.02 11.24
C SER A 244 -4.75 5.81 10.04
N SER A 245 -6.06 5.78 10.30
CA SER A 245 -7.10 5.59 9.29
C SER A 245 -8.18 6.65 9.38
N ILE A 246 -8.82 6.93 8.25
CA ILE A 246 -10.05 7.73 8.21
C ILE A 246 -11.13 6.93 8.94
N CYS A 247 -11.71 7.51 9.99
CA CYS A 247 -12.76 6.92 10.82
C CYS A 247 -14.10 6.83 10.07
N ARG A 248 -14.19 5.88 9.13
CA ARG A 248 -15.33 5.73 8.23
C ARG A 248 -15.79 4.27 8.20
N ILE A 249 -17.11 4.08 8.30
CA ILE A 249 -17.77 2.79 8.13
C ILE A 249 -18.19 2.63 6.67
N ASP A 250 -17.77 1.54 6.05
CA ASP A 250 -18.11 1.17 4.68
C ASP A 250 -18.73 -0.23 4.65
N TYR A 251 -19.70 -0.46 3.77
CA TYR A 251 -20.28 -1.79 3.57
C TYR A 251 -19.51 -2.53 2.48
N ASP A 252 -19.03 -3.74 2.77
CA ASP A 252 -18.48 -4.65 1.77
C ASP A 252 -19.54 -5.62 1.27
N ALA A 253 -19.94 -5.47 0.02
CA ALA A 253 -21.00 -6.28 -0.58
C ALA A 253 -20.59 -7.75 -0.73
N THR A 254 -19.30 -8.02 -0.86
CA THR A 254 -18.80 -9.36 -1.17
C THR A 254 -18.66 -10.22 0.09
N SER A 255 -18.23 -9.67 1.23
CA SER A 255 -18.35 -10.34 2.54
C SER A 255 -19.69 -10.10 3.24
N ASN A 256 -20.55 -9.24 2.70
CA ASN A 256 -21.78 -8.77 3.34
C ASN A 256 -21.55 -8.22 4.77
N SER A 257 -20.43 -7.55 4.99
CA SER A 257 -20.04 -7.03 6.32
C SER A 257 -19.81 -5.52 6.31
N PHE A 258 -19.88 -4.91 7.50
CA PHE A 258 -19.55 -3.51 7.72
C PHE A 258 -18.11 -3.40 8.22
N ILE A 259 -17.29 -2.63 7.50
CA ILE A 259 -15.85 -2.46 7.72
C ILE A 259 -15.60 -1.07 8.29
N GLY A 260 -14.66 -0.96 9.23
CA GLY A 260 -14.22 0.32 9.81
C GLY A 260 -14.66 0.55 11.27
N PHE A 261 -15.37 -0.39 11.88
CA PHE A 261 -15.48 -0.47 13.33
C PHE A 261 -14.18 -1.04 13.92
N SER A 262 -13.88 -0.74 15.17
CA SER A 262 -12.80 -1.42 15.88
C SER A 262 -13.14 -2.90 16.00
N SER A 263 -12.29 -3.76 15.43
CA SER A 263 -12.53 -5.21 15.42
C SER A 263 -12.53 -5.77 16.84
N PRO A 264 -13.56 -6.55 17.24
CA PRO A 264 -13.59 -7.18 18.54
C PRO A 264 -12.54 -8.27 18.63
N LEU A 265 -11.89 -8.38 19.78
CA LEU A 265 -10.83 -9.34 20.05
C LEU A 265 -11.37 -10.47 20.93
N ILE A 266 -11.21 -11.73 20.49
CA ILE A 266 -11.44 -12.92 21.32
C ILE A 266 -10.08 -13.52 21.60
N ASN A 267 -9.67 -13.54 22.88
CA ASN A 267 -8.31 -13.92 23.27
C ASN A 267 -7.23 -13.16 22.48
N GLY A 268 -7.45 -11.86 22.25
CA GLY A 268 -6.53 -11.00 21.50
C GLY A 268 -6.54 -11.17 19.99
N VAL A 269 -7.22 -12.18 19.45
CA VAL A 269 -7.35 -12.43 18.02
C VAL A 269 -8.59 -11.69 17.49
N PRO A 270 -8.45 -10.84 16.45
CA PRO A 270 -9.58 -10.13 15.87
C PRO A 270 -10.53 -11.12 15.16
N GLN A 271 -11.83 -10.85 15.22
CA GLN A 271 -12.84 -11.72 14.62
C GLN A 271 -13.17 -11.27 13.17
N PRO A 272 -12.96 -12.13 12.16
CA PRO A 272 -13.35 -11.82 10.79
C PRO A 272 -14.88 -11.83 10.66
N ASN A 273 -15.39 -10.97 9.78
CA ASN A 273 -16.82 -10.91 9.44
C ASN A 273 -17.78 -10.71 10.64
N PHE A 274 -17.29 -10.13 11.75
CA PHE A 274 -18.12 -9.95 12.96
C PHE A 274 -19.32 -9.03 12.72
N PHE A 275 -19.13 -7.94 11.98
CA PHE A 275 -20.18 -6.94 11.71
C PHE A 275 -21.02 -7.33 10.49
N GLN A 276 -21.74 -8.44 10.58
CA GLN A 276 -22.73 -8.88 9.59
C GLN A 276 -24.14 -8.79 10.18
N THR A 277 -25.04 -8.11 9.49
CA THR A 277 -26.45 -8.03 9.92
C THR A 277 -27.37 -7.83 8.72
N GLU A 278 -28.59 -8.37 8.83
CA GLU A 278 -29.74 -8.10 7.94
C GLU A 278 -30.78 -7.18 8.62
N ASN A 279 -30.51 -6.73 9.84
CA ASN A 279 -31.35 -5.86 10.65
C ASN A 279 -30.69 -4.46 10.75
N PHE A 280 -31.47 -3.41 10.44
CA PHE A 280 -31.00 -2.03 10.44
C PHE A 280 -30.79 -1.48 11.86
N GLU A 281 -31.67 -1.83 12.79
CA GLU A 281 -31.58 -1.44 14.21
C GLU A 281 -30.28 -1.97 14.85
N GLN A 282 -29.83 -3.17 14.47
CA GLN A 282 -28.54 -3.71 14.92
C GLN A 282 -27.35 -2.90 14.41
N LEU A 283 -27.42 -2.40 13.17
CA LEU A 283 -26.39 -1.52 12.61
C LEU A 283 -26.37 -0.18 13.37
N GLU A 284 -27.54 0.40 13.65
CA GLU A 284 -27.67 1.62 14.43
C GLU A 284 -27.08 1.47 15.84
N LEU A 285 -27.34 0.34 16.51
CA LEU A 285 -26.75 0.01 17.80
C LEU A 285 -25.22 -0.01 17.74
N TRP A 286 -24.63 -0.63 16.72
CA TRP A 286 -23.16 -0.62 16.54
C TRP A 286 -22.60 0.79 16.32
N PHE A 287 -23.28 1.65 15.57
CA PHE A 287 -22.86 3.04 15.37
C PHE A 287 -22.82 3.84 16.68
N ASN A 288 -23.66 3.47 17.66
CA ASN A 288 -23.76 4.15 18.95
C ASN A 288 -22.83 3.56 20.01
N GLU A 289 -22.63 2.24 20.02
CA GLU A 289 -21.93 1.54 21.10
C GLU A 289 -20.46 1.18 20.78
N ILE A 290 -20.10 1.09 19.49
CA ILE A 290 -18.80 0.56 19.08
C ILE A 290 -17.89 1.66 18.54
N ASP A 291 -16.69 1.73 19.09
CA ASP A 291 -15.64 2.62 18.63
C ASP A 291 -15.35 2.42 17.13
N LYS A 292 -15.32 3.51 16.37
CA LYS A 292 -14.80 3.50 14.99
C LYS A 292 -13.29 3.23 15.02
N ALA A 293 -12.79 2.51 14.02
CA ALA A 293 -11.36 2.27 13.85
C ALA A 293 -10.63 3.59 13.55
N LYS A 294 -9.69 3.94 14.43
CA LYS A 294 -8.78 5.08 14.27
C LYS A 294 -7.45 4.66 13.65
N PHE A 295 -7.13 3.38 13.77
CA PHE A 295 -5.90 2.79 13.29
C PHE A 295 -6.20 1.52 12.51
N ILE A 296 -5.28 1.14 11.63
CA ILE A 296 -5.25 -0.15 10.96
C ILE A 296 -4.00 -0.87 11.43
N ASN A 297 -4.17 -2.01 12.08
CA ASN A 297 -3.09 -2.92 12.39
C ASN A 297 -2.78 -3.78 11.17
N LEU A 298 -1.50 -3.96 10.88
CA LEU A 298 -0.97 -4.75 9.78
C LEU A 298 0.01 -5.80 10.31
N TYR A 299 -0.13 -7.03 9.81
CA TYR A 299 0.81 -8.12 10.05
C TYR A 299 1.51 -8.47 8.76
N MET A 300 2.82 -8.39 8.76
CA MET A 300 3.66 -8.75 7.64
C MET A 300 4.51 -9.95 8.01
N LEU A 301 4.65 -10.90 7.09
CA LEU A 301 5.55 -12.03 7.20
C LEU A 301 6.71 -11.82 6.24
N LYS A 302 7.93 -12.00 6.73
CA LYS A 302 9.17 -11.92 5.95
C LYS A 302 9.92 -13.25 6.05
N SER A 303 10.16 -13.87 4.90
CA SER A 303 11.11 -14.99 4.79
C SER A 303 12.50 -14.50 5.17
N LEU A 304 13.27 -15.36 5.82
CA LEU A 304 14.66 -15.04 6.14
C LEU A 304 15.57 -15.00 4.92
N VAL A 305 15.14 -15.57 3.79
CA VAL A 305 15.85 -15.44 2.52
C VAL A 305 15.73 -14.00 2.04
N LEU A 306 16.89 -13.36 1.81
CA LEU A 306 16.99 -11.93 1.53
C LEU A 306 16.22 -11.50 0.27
N SER A 307 16.07 -12.37 -0.74
CA SER A 307 15.47 -12.06 -2.05
C SER A 307 13.96 -11.95 -2.03
N ASP A 308 13.32 -12.53 -1.02
CA ASP A 308 11.88 -12.71 -1.05
C ASP A 308 11.17 -11.41 -0.67
N PRO A 309 10.13 -10.97 -1.39
CA PRO A 309 9.27 -9.92 -0.91
C PRO A 309 8.54 -10.36 0.37
N PRO A 310 8.02 -9.41 1.14
CA PRO A 310 7.21 -9.71 2.30
C PRO A 310 5.78 -10.09 1.87
N PHE A 311 5.13 -10.93 2.69
CA PHE A 311 3.75 -11.36 2.54
C PHE A 311 2.85 -10.65 3.55
N ILE A 312 1.71 -10.13 3.10
CA ILE A 312 0.72 -9.51 3.99
C ILE A 312 -0.07 -10.64 4.68
N LEU A 313 0.06 -10.82 5.98
CA LEU A 313 -0.60 -11.90 6.70
C LEU A 313 -2.06 -11.58 7.02
N ALA A 314 -2.29 -10.39 7.58
CA ALA A 314 -3.61 -9.91 8.00
C ALA A 314 -3.60 -8.37 8.16
N ALA A 315 -4.77 -7.75 8.07
CA ALA A 315 -4.97 -6.35 8.46
C ALA A 315 -6.37 -6.13 9.03
N TYR A 316 -6.50 -5.25 10.02
CA TYR A 316 -7.80 -4.94 10.63
C TYR A 316 -7.87 -3.57 11.31
N GLY A 317 -9.07 -3.02 11.43
CA GLY A 317 -9.35 -1.77 12.13
C GLY A 317 -9.26 -1.91 13.65
N SER A 318 -8.57 -0.98 14.31
CA SER A 318 -8.36 -0.96 15.76
C SER A 318 -8.57 0.45 16.34
N ASN A 319 -8.95 0.49 17.61
CA ASN A 319 -8.90 1.69 18.45
C ASN A 319 -7.60 1.81 19.26
N ASN A 320 -6.62 0.93 19.02
CA ASN A 320 -5.32 0.90 19.70
C ASN A 320 -5.41 0.69 21.23
N LYS A 321 -6.49 0.10 21.76
CA LYS A 321 -6.66 -0.16 23.21
C LYS A 321 -6.29 -1.59 23.65
N ALA A 322 -5.72 -2.40 22.76
CA ALA A 322 -5.38 -3.79 23.07
C ALA A 322 -4.37 -3.87 24.23
N LYS A 323 -4.67 -4.71 25.23
CA LYS A 323 -3.82 -4.92 26.40
C LYS A 323 -2.63 -5.82 26.04
N ALA A 324 -1.54 -5.71 26.81
CA ALA A 324 -0.34 -6.53 26.62
C ALA A 324 -0.61 -8.05 26.59
N ILE A 325 -1.54 -8.53 27.41
CA ILE A 325 -1.93 -9.96 27.43
C ILE A 325 -2.65 -10.39 26.15
N GLU A 326 -3.44 -9.51 25.55
CA GLU A 326 -4.15 -9.78 24.29
C GLU A 326 -3.16 -9.86 23.13
N ILE A 327 -2.17 -8.97 23.11
CA ILE A 327 -1.05 -9.01 22.16
C ILE A 327 -0.32 -10.36 22.25
N LEU A 328 0.03 -10.80 23.46
CA LEU A 328 0.70 -12.10 23.66
C LEU A 328 -0.13 -13.29 23.18
N LYS A 329 -1.42 -13.33 23.54
CA LYS A 329 -2.33 -14.39 23.09
C LYS A 329 -2.44 -14.43 21.56
N ARG A 330 -2.44 -13.25 20.91
CA ARG A 330 -2.45 -13.14 19.45
C ARG A 330 -1.16 -13.66 18.82
N TRP A 331 0.01 -13.30 19.35
CA TRP A 331 1.30 -13.82 18.86
C TRP A 331 1.39 -15.35 19.01
N LEU A 332 0.93 -15.88 20.15
CA LEU A 332 0.86 -17.34 20.35
C LEU A 332 -0.08 -18.00 19.34
N PHE A 333 -1.25 -17.41 19.08
CA PHE A 333 -2.18 -17.90 18.06
C PHE A 333 -1.50 -17.95 16.68
N ILE A 334 -0.87 -16.84 16.25
CA ILE A 334 -0.16 -16.77 14.96
C ILE A 334 0.95 -17.81 14.89
N TYR A 335 1.76 -17.93 15.94
CA TYR A 335 2.83 -18.92 16.03
C TYR A 335 2.30 -20.36 15.85
N HIS A 336 1.25 -20.73 16.58
CA HIS A 336 0.66 -22.06 16.50
C HIS A 336 0.06 -22.36 15.12
N GLN A 337 -0.64 -21.39 14.51
CA GLN A 337 -1.23 -21.55 13.18
C GLN A 337 -0.15 -21.70 12.09
N CYS A 338 0.95 -20.94 12.17
CA CYS A 338 2.09 -21.13 11.28
C CYS A 338 2.73 -22.51 11.47
N LEU A 339 2.90 -22.96 12.72
CA LEU A 339 3.51 -24.26 13.01
C LEU A 339 2.68 -25.43 12.44
N ILE A 340 1.34 -25.35 12.48
CA ILE A 340 0.44 -26.33 11.84
C ILE A 340 0.70 -26.44 10.33
N GLN A 341 1.14 -25.35 9.69
CA GLN A 341 1.45 -25.28 8.27
C GLN A 341 2.90 -25.65 7.93
N ASP A 342 3.69 -26.13 8.91
CA ASP A 342 5.13 -26.39 8.80
C ASP A 342 5.96 -25.12 8.52
N ILE A 343 5.54 -24.00 9.12
CA ILE A 343 6.22 -22.71 9.03
C ILE A 343 6.78 -22.35 10.42
N HIS A 344 8.09 -22.16 10.49
CA HIS A 344 8.80 -21.85 11.72
C HIS A 344 8.96 -20.34 11.90
N VAL A 345 8.10 -19.77 12.73
CA VAL A 345 8.22 -18.36 13.15
C VAL A 345 9.35 -18.25 14.18
N ILE A 346 10.41 -17.54 13.82
CA ILE A 346 11.56 -17.29 14.71
C ILE A 346 11.20 -16.21 15.73
N GLY A 347 10.45 -15.20 15.33
CA GLY A 347 10.08 -14.13 16.24
C GLY A 347 9.16 -13.08 15.65
N PHE A 348 8.89 -12.08 16.48
CA PHE A 348 8.02 -10.94 16.18
C PHE A 348 8.80 -9.62 16.33
N SER A 349 8.57 -8.68 15.40
CA SER A 349 9.03 -7.30 15.49
C SER A 349 7.88 -6.33 15.59
N THR A 350 8.07 -5.28 16.38
CA THR A 350 7.09 -4.21 16.54
C THR A 350 7.76 -2.84 16.53
N ASP A 351 6.96 -1.79 16.42
CA ASP A 351 7.35 -0.46 16.88
C ASP A 351 7.57 -0.47 18.40
N ALA A 352 8.47 0.40 18.87
CA ALA A 352 8.88 0.62 20.25
C ALA A 352 7.77 1.21 21.15
N ASP A 353 6.51 0.94 20.86
CA ASP A 353 5.34 1.30 21.66
C ASP A 353 5.39 0.58 23.03
N SER A 354 4.95 1.30 24.08
CA SER A 354 4.98 0.81 25.46
C SER A 354 4.14 -0.47 25.65
N ARG A 355 3.06 -0.66 24.90
CA ARG A 355 2.16 -1.82 25.01
C ARG A 355 2.80 -3.10 24.47
N PHE A 356 3.47 -3.01 23.31
CA PHE A 356 4.25 -4.11 22.76
C PHE A 356 5.45 -4.43 23.65
N LEU A 357 6.15 -3.39 24.14
CA LEU A 357 7.24 -3.57 25.08
C LEU A 357 6.79 -4.26 26.37
N ARG A 358 5.64 -3.88 26.92
CA ARG A 358 5.04 -4.54 28.08
C ARG A 358 4.67 -5.99 27.78
N ALA A 359 4.14 -6.30 26.60
CA ALA A 359 3.89 -7.66 26.16
C ALA A 359 5.18 -8.49 26.13
N MET A 360 6.23 -7.99 25.46
CA MET A 360 7.53 -8.66 25.39
C MET A 360 8.13 -8.91 26.78
N ARG A 361 8.07 -7.93 27.68
CA ARG A 361 8.56 -8.06 29.07
C ARG A 361 7.72 -9.03 29.93
N ASN A 362 6.42 -9.12 29.66
CA ASN A 362 5.51 -10.03 30.37
C ASN A 362 5.70 -11.49 29.99
N THR A 363 6.29 -11.77 28.82
CA THR A 363 6.90 -13.10 28.63
C THR A 363 8.02 -13.19 29.67
N LYS A 364 7.86 -14.02 30.71
CA LYS A 364 8.81 -14.17 31.83
C LYS A 364 10.18 -14.76 31.39
N THR A 365 10.58 -14.51 30.15
CA THR A 365 11.66 -15.15 29.42
C THR A 365 12.61 -14.12 28.81
N MET A 366 13.02 -13.11 29.58
CA MET A 366 14.40 -12.65 29.42
C MET A 366 15.41 -13.59 30.12
N VAL A 367 14.95 -14.59 30.89
CA VAL A 367 15.85 -15.50 31.66
C VAL A 367 15.44 -17.00 31.65
N LEU A 368 14.35 -17.41 31.01
CA LEU A 368 13.88 -18.82 31.02
C LEU A 368 13.95 -19.55 29.67
N VAL A 369 14.99 -19.28 28.87
CA VAL A 369 15.32 -20.10 27.67
C VAL A 369 16.18 -21.33 28.03
N PHE A 370 16.26 -21.70 29.31
CA PHE A 370 17.13 -22.78 29.79
C PHE A 370 16.47 -24.16 29.91
N HIS A 371 15.17 -24.31 29.65
CA HIS A 371 14.49 -25.59 29.88
C HIS A 371 13.57 -25.99 28.72
N GLY A 372 14.15 -26.24 27.54
CA GLY A 372 13.75 -27.24 26.52
C GLY A 372 12.28 -27.44 26.11
N ARG A 373 11.31 -26.63 26.55
CA ARG A 373 9.86 -26.82 26.36
C ARG A 373 9.05 -25.51 26.26
N ALA A 374 9.69 -24.35 26.14
CA ALA A 374 9.01 -23.09 25.84
C ALA A 374 9.14 -22.76 24.35
N THR A 375 8.07 -22.24 23.73
CA THR A 375 8.07 -21.74 22.35
C THR A 375 9.23 -20.76 22.15
N ASN A 376 10.18 -21.08 21.27
CA ASN A 376 11.38 -20.28 20.98
C ASN A 376 11.04 -19.03 20.13
N SER A 377 10.10 -18.20 20.59
CA SER A 377 9.74 -16.96 19.88
C SER A 377 10.59 -15.81 20.39
N PHE A 378 11.38 -15.21 19.51
CA PHE A 378 12.17 -14.03 19.77
C PHE A 378 11.37 -12.76 19.58
N PHE A 379 11.80 -11.68 20.24
CA PHE A 379 11.17 -10.37 20.11
C PHE A 379 12.20 -9.32 19.79
N MET A 380 11.87 -8.43 18.85
CA MET A 380 12.76 -7.37 18.41
C MET A 380 11.99 -6.07 18.22
N GLN A 381 12.59 -4.96 18.60
CA GLN A 381 12.06 -3.62 18.43
C GLN A 381 12.73 -2.95 17.23
N ASP A 382 12.00 -2.09 16.51
CA ASP A 382 12.55 -1.44 15.33
C ASP A 382 13.76 -0.53 15.66
N GLY A 383 14.91 -0.83 15.05
CA GLY A 383 16.14 -0.07 15.22
C GLY A 383 16.03 1.40 14.82
N ILE A 384 15.25 1.73 13.78
CA ILE A 384 15.02 3.12 13.37
C ILE A 384 14.27 3.88 14.46
N HIS A 385 13.26 3.26 15.07
CA HIS A 385 12.52 3.89 16.17
C HIS A 385 13.33 4.00 17.45
N ILE A 386 14.20 3.02 17.75
CA ILE A 386 15.17 3.16 18.85
C ILE A 386 16.06 4.39 18.61
N ALA A 387 16.63 4.54 17.41
CA ALA A 387 17.51 5.66 17.06
C ALA A 387 16.78 7.02 17.14
N THR A 388 15.56 7.12 16.57
CA THR A 388 14.80 8.38 16.63
C THR A 388 14.33 8.72 18.02
N LYS A 389 13.94 7.74 18.87
CA LYS A 389 13.61 8.00 20.29
C LYS A 389 14.83 8.45 21.08
N PHE A 390 15.99 7.85 20.83
CA PHE A 390 17.26 8.28 21.40
C PHE A 390 17.54 9.73 21.02
N ARG A 391 17.51 10.09 19.72
CA ARG A 391 17.65 11.49 19.30
C ARG A 391 16.60 12.42 19.89
N ASN A 392 15.31 12.08 19.82
CA ASN A 392 14.23 12.95 20.28
C ASN A 392 14.34 13.28 21.77
N ARG A 393 15.00 12.41 22.54
CA ARG A 393 15.31 12.67 23.93
C ARG A 393 16.33 13.80 24.10
N LEU A 394 17.35 13.88 23.23
CA LEU A 394 18.30 15.00 23.18
C LEU A 394 17.60 16.32 22.80
N LEU A 395 16.60 16.26 21.91
CA LEU A 395 15.84 17.43 21.45
C LEU A 395 14.73 17.87 22.44
N SER A 396 14.56 17.17 23.56
CA SER A 396 13.44 17.43 24.47
C SER A 396 13.79 18.54 25.46
N GLU A 397 13.00 19.62 25.46
CA GLU A 397 13.13 20.71 26.44
C GLU A 397 12.90 20.27 27.90
N LYS A 398 12.22 19.12 28.10
CA LYS A 398 11.96 18.56 29.43
C LYS A 398 13.09 17.67 29.94
N ALA A 399 14.01 17.26 29.07
CA ALA A 399 15.09 16.35 29.42
C ALA A 399 16.35 17.15 29.78
N HIS A 400 16.84 16.96 31.00
CA HIS A 400 18.11 17.52 31.47
C HIS A 400 19.08 16.37 31.69
N MET A 401 19.54 15.78 30.58
CA MET A 401 20.36 14.57 30.63
C MET A 401 21.75 14.85 31.18
N LYS A 402 22.24 13.94 32.03
CA LYS A 402 23.57 14.04 32.63
C LYS A 402 24.23 12.67 32.67
N ILE A 403 25.50 12.62 32.29
CA ILE A 403 26.32 11.40 32.36
C ILE A 403 27.63 11.73 33.09
N GLY A 404 27.81 11.16 34.28
CA GLY A 404 28.96 11.45 35.12
C GLY A 404 29.06 12.93 35.48
N SER A 405 30.22 13.54 35.23
CA SER A 405 30.46 14.97 35.50
C SER A 405 29.90 15.92 34.42
N TYR A 406 29.37 15.39 33.30
CA TYR A 406 29.03 16.18 32.12
C TYR A 406 27.52 16.20 31.86
N SER A 407 27.03 17.34 31.39
CA SER A 407 25.68 17.46 30.83
C SER A 407 25.68 16.94 29.39
N ILE A 408 24.51 16.48 28.94
CA ILE A 408 24.25 16.15 27.53
C ILE A 408 23.25 17.17 27.04
N ASP A 409 23.66 18.02 26.10
CA ASP A 409 22.87 19.15 25.63
C ASP A 409 22.89 19.26 24.10
N ILE A 410 21.73 19.52 23.51
CA ILE A 410 21.63 19.80 22.08
C ILE A 410 22.35 21.10 21.72
N GLN A 411 22.53 22.02 22.68
CA GLN A 411 23.24 23.27 22.47
C GLN A 411 24.67 23.04 21.96
N ASP A 412 25.34 21.96 22.40
CA ASP A 412 26.66 21.60 21.89
C ASP A 412 26.65 21.37 20.36
N VAL A 413 25.54 20.85 19.81
CA VAL A 413 25.38 20.64 18.36
C VAL A 413 24.95 21.93 17.66
N PHE A 414 24.13 22.77 18.31
CA PHE A 414 23.80 24.10 17.80
C PHE A 414 25.03 24.99 17.68
N ASP A 415 25.91 24.97 18.67
CA ASP A 415 27.16 25.72 18.68
C ASP A 415 28.05 25.31 17.50
N LEU A 416 28.12 24.02 17.17
CA LEU A 416 28.80 23.56 15.95
C LEU A 416 28.17 24.14 14.68
N ILE A 417 26.83 24.19 14.59
CA ILE A 417 26.13 24.74 13.42
C ILE A 417 26.36 26.25 13.28
N GLU A 418 26.52 26.96 14.39
CA GLU A 418 26.66 28.42 14.42
C GLU A 418 28.11 28.88 14.23
N TYR A 419 29.07 28.18 14.83
CA TYR A 419 30.45 28.64 14.95
C TYR A 419 31.45 27.86 14.09
N GLU A 420 31.17 26.61 13.72
CA GLU A 420 32.04 25.82 12.84
C GLU A 420 31.59 25.92 11.36
N SER A 421 32.49 25.57 10.42
CA SER A 421 32.17 25.64 9.01
C SER A 421 31.21 24.52 8.59
N LYS A 422 30.16 24.86 7.83
CA LYS A 422 29.23 23.87 7.25
C LYS A 422 29.92 22.75 6.47
N ILE A 423 31.07 23.02 5.87
CA ILE A 423 31.84 22.02 5.12
C ILE A 423 32.40 20.94 6.05
N GLU A 424 32.72 21.30 7.30
CA GLU A 424 33.33 20.40 8.28
C GLU A 424 32.29 19.52 8.96
N HIS A 425 31.10 20.05 9.29
CA HIS A 425 30.08 19.29 10.02
C HIS A 425 28.91 18.79 9.15
N ASN A 426 28.65 19.42 7.99
CA ASN A 426 27.57 19.09 7.04
C ASN A 426 26.14 19.03 7.62
N LEU A 427 25.92 19.70 8.75
CA LEU A 427 24.62 19.82 9.42
C LEU A 427 23.84 21.03 8.90
N ILE A 428 22.51 20.96 9.03
CA ILE A 428 21.59 22.08 8.81
C ILE A 428 20.71 22.29 10.04
N LYS A 429 20.13 23.49 10.20
CA LYS A 429 19.26 23.80 11.35
C LYS A 429 18.09 22.82 11.53
N CYS A 430 17.56 22.28 10.43
CA CYS A 430 16.49 21.28 10.49
C CYS A 430 16.93 19.93 11.09
N ASP A 431 18.23 19.66 11.24
CA ASP A 431 18.72 18.42 11.85
C ASP A 431 18.53 18.36 13.36
N VAL A 432 18.38 19.53 13.97
CA VAL A 432 18.19 19.74 15.41
C VAL A 432 16.80 20.33 15.71
N ASP A 433 15.89 20.27 14.74
CA ASP A 433 14.51 20.75 14.90
C ASP A 433 13.65 19.69 15.65
N PRO A 434 13.08 20.02 16.82
CA PRO A 434 12.25 19.10 17.60
C PRO A 434 10.88 18.80 16.96
N LYS A 435 10.45 19.56 15.95
CA LYS A 435 9.14 19.37 15.29
C LYS A 435 9.09 18.08 14.47
N ASP A 436 10.17 17.74 13.77
CA ASP A 436 10.24 16.52 12.96
C ASP A 436 10.81 15.34 13.76
N ARG A 437 9.95 14.75 14.58
CA ARG A 437 10.28 13.62 15.46
C ARG A 437 10.57 12.31 14.73
N GLN A 438 10.25 12.19 13.43
CA GLN A 438 10.43 10.96 12.65
C GLN A 438 11.63 11.02 11.70
N ASN A 439 12.37 12.13 11.66
CA ASN A 439 13.51 12.33 10.77
C ASN A 439 14.72 11.45 11.10
N PHE A 440 14.74 10.20 10.61
CA PHE A 440 15.89 9.32 10.78
C PHE A 440 17.18 9.86 10.11
N ALA A 441 17.07 10.63 9.02
CA ALA A 441 18.24 11.19 8.33
C ALA A 441 19.04 12.14 9.23
N SER A 442 18.37 12.90 10.10
CA SER A 442 19.02 13.73 11.12
C SER A 442 19.83 12.88 12.10
N CYS A 443 19.35 11.69 12.50
CA CYS A 443 20.11 10.77 13.37
C CYS A 443 21.46 10.40 12.75
N LEU A 444 21.50 10.13 11.43
CA LEU A 444 22.73 9.82 10.70
C LEU A 444 23.69 11.01 10.65
N ARG A 445 23.15 12.21 10.42
CA ARG A 445 23.97 13.42 10.25
C ARG A 445 24.60 13.88 11.57
N ILE A 446 23.81 13.98 12.65
CA ILE A 446 24.31 14.44 13.96
C ILE A 446 25.27 13.46 14.61
N SER A 447 25.20 12.16 14.26
CA SER A 447 26.11 11.12 14.77
C SER A 447 27.20 10.75 13.76
N SER A 448 27.39 11.57 12.73
CA SER A 448 28.44 11.36 11.73
C SER A 448 29.84 11.48 12.35
N LYS A 449 30.82 10.83 11.73
CA LYS A 449 32.22 10.87 12.20
C LYS A 449 32.75 12.30 12.28
N ASP A 450 32.40 13.14 11.31
CA ASP A 450 32.88 14.52 11.26
C ASP A 450 32.35 15.34 12.45
N VAL A 451 31.06 15.19 12.78
CA VAL A 451 30.46 15.84 13.96
C VAL A 451 31.07 15.30 15.26
N LEU A 452 31.24 13.98 15.39
CA LEU A 452 31.84 13.39 16.58
C LEU A 452 33.28 13.87 16.79
N ASN A 453 34.08 13.99 15.73
CA ASN A 453 35.45 14.50 15.79
C ASN A 453 35.50 15.98 16.24
N LEU A 454 34.49 16.79 15.90
CA LEU A 454 34.41 18.17 16.35
C LEU A 454 33.98 18.26 17.82
N LEU A 455 33.00 17.46 18.25
CA LEU A 455 32.58 17.41 19.65
C LEU A 455 33.69 16.90 20.58
N GLU A 456 34.48 15.93 20.13
CA GLU A 456 35.61 15.39 20.91
C GLU A 456 36.68 16.44 21.23
N LYS A 457 36.87 17.44 20.35
CA LYS A 457 37.82 18.55 20.58
C LYS A 457 37.34 19.53 21.65
N ASN A 458 36.04 19.57 21.95
CA ASN A 458 35.47 20.46 22.94
C ASN A 458 35.25 19.71 24.27
N GLU A 459 36.12 19.94 25.25
CA GLU A 459 36.03 19.28 26.56
C GLU A 459 34.66 19.45 27.24
N LYS A 460 33.96 20.57 27.03
CA LYS A 460 32.63 20.81 27.61
C LYS A 460 31.56 19.90 27.00
N ALA A 461 31.72 19.53 25.73
CA ALA A 461 30.78 18.70 24.98
C ALA A 461 31.02 17.19 25.14
N THR A 462 31.94 16.76 26.04
CA THR A 462 32.28 15.34 26.25
C THR A 462 31.06 14.47 26.53
N GLY A 463 30.09 14.96 27.30
CA GLY A 463 28.83 14.23 27.55
C GLY A 463 28.04 13.97 26.27
N THR A 464 27.86 15.00 25.45
CA THR A 464 27.17 14.94 24.16
C THR A 464 27.92 14.08 23.14
N TYR A 465 29.26 14.15 23.09
CA TYR A 465 30.09 13.25 22.30
C TYR A 465 29.83 11.78 22.62
N VAL A 466 29.87 11.40 23.91
CA VAL A 466 29.60 10.02 24.32
C VAL A 466 28.19 9.63 23.93
N TYR A 467 27.20 10.49 24.19
CA TYR A 467 25.81 10.24 23.84
C TYR A 467 25.60 9.98 22.34
N LEU A 468 26.15 10.83 21.47
CA LEU A 468 26.02 10.68 20.03
C LEU A 468 26.87 9.52 19.48
N SER A 469 27.96 9.14 20.15
CA SER A 469 28.73 7.93 19.85
C SER A 469 27.91 6.66 20.12
N LEU A 470 27.10 6.66 21.18
CA LEU A 470 26.13 5.58 21.42
C LEU A 470 25.06 5.54 20.33
N LEU A 471 24.54 6.69 19.90
CA LEU A 471 23.60 6.76 18.78
C LEU A 471 24.20 6.19 17.48
N ARG A 472 25.47 6.53 17.17
CA ARG A 472 26.18 5.96 16.00
C ARG A 472 26.31 4.44 16.11
N SER A 473 26.61 3.92 17.30
CA SER A 473 26.69 2.48 17.56
C SER A 473 25.33 1.78 17.46
N ILE A 474 24.23 2.42 17.88
CA ILE A 474 22.86 1.91 17.67
C ILE A 474 22.57 1.77 16.17
N ILE A 475 22.93 2.78 15.36
CA ILE A 475 22.74 2.77 13.91
C ILE A 475 23.57 1.67 13.24
N ALA A 476 24.86 1.56 13.57
CA ALA A 476 25.74 0.53 13.03
C ALA A 476 25.24 -0.88 13.42
N GLY A 477 24.84 -1.05 14.68
CA GLY A 477 24.36 -2.30 15.22
C GLY A 477 23.05 -2.80 14.60
N PHE A 478 22.03 -1.95 14.51
CA PHE A 478 20.68 -2.39 14.16
C PHE A 478 20.24 -2.08 12.71
N ILE A 479 20.87 -1.12 12.02
CA ILE A 479 20.29 -0.52 10.81
C ILE A 479 21.22 -0.64 9.59
N GLU A 480 22.49 -0.32 9.76
CA GLU A 480 23.45 -0.21 8.66
C GLU A 480 23.69 -1.58 8.01
N ARG A 481 23.57 -1.67 6.67
CA ARG A 481 23.59 -2.97 5.97
C ARG A 481 24.97 -3.57 5.75
N SER A 482 25.98 -2.72 5.70
CA SER A 482 27.38 -3.09 5.50
C SER A 482 28.05 -3.69 6.74
N THR A 483 27.44 -3.55 7.92
CA THR A 483 28.02 -4.01 9.19
C THR A 483 27.92 -5.53 9.33
N THR A 484 29.06 -6.16 9.63
CA THR A 484 29.18 -7.61 9.89
C THR A 484 28.51 -8.02 11.20
N ILE A 485 28.26 -9.32 11.41
CA ILE A 485 27.58 -9.81 12.63
C ILE A 485 28.42 -9.53 13.88
N GLU A 486 29.73 -9.65 13.77
CA GLU A 486 30.72 -9.39 14.80
C GLU A 486 30.72 -7.92 15.22
N GLU A 487 30.77 -7.02 14.25
CA GLU A 487 30.69 -5.58 14.49
C GLU A 487 29.34 -5.18 15.09
N ARG A 488 28.23 -5.82 14.66
CA ARG A 488 26.92 -5.58 15.28
C ARG A 488 26.92 -5.95 16.75
N LEU A 489 27.42 -7.14 17.09
CA LEU A 489 27.54 -7.56 18.48
C LEU A 489 28.39 -6.58 19.28
N PHE A 490 29.55 -6.18 18.75
CA PHE A 490 30.43 -5.21 19.38
C PHE A 490 29.71 -3.88 19.68
N HIS A 491 29.09 -3.27 18.66
CA HIS A 491 28.43 -1.97 18.80
C HIS A 491 27.24 -2.03 19.77
N ILE A 492 26.36 -3.02 19.62
CA ILE A 492 25.14 -3.13 20.44
C ILE A 492 25.51 -3.37 21.90
N TRP A 493 26.46 -4.26 22.18
CA TRP A 493 26.87 -4.54 23.56
C TRP A 493 27.65 -3.40 24.20
N THR A 494 28.40 -2.61 23.40
CA THR A 494 29.02 -1.37 23.89
C THR A 494 27.96 -0.39 24.40
N VAL A 495 26.84 -0.26 23.67
CA VAL A 495 25.70 0.55 24.08
C VAL A 495 25.05 -0.01 25.34
N VAL A 496 24.77 -1.32 25.39
CA VAL A 496 24.19 -1.99 26.57
C VAL A 496 25.02 -1.73 27.81
N PHE A 497 26.33 -1.98 27.77
CA PHE A 497 27.20 -1.81 28.92
C PHE A 497 27.29 -0.35 29.35
N THR A 498 27.43 0.59 28.41
CA THR A 498 27.46 2.03 28.72
C THR A 498 26.16 2.49 29.36
N CYS A 499 25.01 2.09 28.81
CA CYS A 499 23.70 2.39 29.39
C CYS A 499 23.50 1.77 30.77
N ARG A 500 23.99 0.53 31.01
CA ARG A 500 23.94 -0.10 32.34
C ARG A 500 24.80 0.64 33.35
N PHE A 501 26.02 1.04 33.00
CA PHE A 501 26.86 1.86 33.87
C PHE A 501 26.19 3.19 34.20
N TRP A 502 25.69 3.87 33.17
CA TRP A 502 25.00 5.15 33.30
C TRP A 502 23.77 5.04 34.21
N PHE A 503 22.90 4.06 33.97
CA PHE A 503 21.72 3.79 34.79
C PHE A 503 22.09 3.45 36.24
N SER A 504 23.13 2.65 36.45
CA SER A 504 23.61 2.27 37.78
C SER A 504 24.12 3.48 38.57
N TRP A 505 24.86 4.36 37.90
CA TRP A 505 25.36 5.59 38.49
C TRP A 505 24.23 6.51 38.95
N ILE A 506 23.20 6.72 38.10
CA ILE A 506 22.01 7.50 38.47
C ILE A 506 21.31 6.88 39.69
N GLN A 507 21.10 5.56 39.72
CA GLN A 507 20.44 4.90 40.85
C GLN A 507 21.18 5.06 42.18
N TYR A 508 22.51 5.01 42.18
CA TYR A 508 23.26 5.19 43.42
C TYR A 508 23.26 6.64 43.89
N LEU A 509 23.24 7.62 42.98
CA LEU A 509 23.04 9.02 43.35
C LEU A 509 21.65 9.25 43.98
N GLU A 510 20.61 8.59 43.48
CA GLU A 510 19.26 8.62 44.07
C GLU A 510 19.28 8.08 45.52
N LEU A 511 19.86 6.90 45.73
CA LEU A 511 19.94 6.27 47.07
C LEU A 511 20.74 7.09 48.09
N GLU A 512 21.72 7.88 47.65
CA GLU A 512 22.49 8.78 48.51
C GLU A 512 21.69 10.05 48.87
N ASN A 513 20.80 10.51 47.99
CA ASN A 513 19.99 11.72 48.18
C ASN A 513 18.66 11.49 48.91
N ASP A 514 18.09 10.28 48.84
CA ASP A 514 16.85 9.88 49.56
C ASP A 514 16.94 10.08 51.10
N ASN A 515 18.16 10.15 51.64
CA ASN A 515 18.36 10.41 53.06
C ASN A 515 18.17 11.89 53.47
N ASN A 516 17.99 12.84 52.53
CA ASN A 516 18.15 14.27 52.82
C ASN A 516 17.07 15.26 52.35
N ASN A 517 15.99 14.91 51.65
CA ASN A 517 14.74 15.73 51.54
C ASN A 517 13.70 15.08 50.61
N SER A 518 12.40 15.23 50.93
CA SER A 518 11.27 14.50 50.33
C SER A 518 10.52 15.22 49.19
N GLU A 519 11.17 16.11 48.43
CA GLU A 519 10.54 16.70 47.22
C GLU A 519 11.17 16.15 45.91
N THR A 520 10.35 15.32 45.25
CA THR A 520 10.36 14.81 43.86
C THR A 520 11.62 14.20 43.25
N LEU A 521 12.25 13.25 43.95
CA LEU A 521 13.30 12.37 43.41
C LEU A 521 12.88 11.54 42.16
N SER A 522 11.57 11.31 41.98
CA SER A 522 11.00 10.62 40.81
C SER A 522 11.19 11.38 39.49
N ASP A 523 11.20 12.72 39.55
CA ASP A 523 11.30 13.60 38.38
C ASP A 523 12.74 13.70 37.86
N LEU A 524 13.73 13.59 38.75
CA LEU A 524 15.15 13.51 38.39
C LEU A 524 15.43 12.31 37.48
N LYS A 525 14.87 11.13 37.78
CA LYS A 525 15.01 9.93 36.94
C LYS A 525 14.33 10.08 35.58
N LYS A 526 13.13 10.67 35.58
CA LYS A 526 12.36 10.92 34.35
C LYS A 526 13.04 11.91 33.42
N ASN A 527 13.97 12.75 33.90
CA ASN A 527 14.58 13.83 33.11
C ASN A 527 16.10 13.66 32.84
N THR A 528 16.84 12.85 33.61
CA THR A 528 18.32 12.77 33.50
C THR A 528 18.88 11.61 32.67
N PHE A 529 18.07 10.58 32.38
CA PHE A 529 18.46 9.41 31.59
C PHE A 529 17.72 9.38 30.24
N ILE A 530 18.10 8.44 29.36
CA ILE A 530 17.26 8.05 28.22
C ILE A 530 15.91 7.50 28.72
N THR A 531 14.89 7.53 27.87
CA THR A 531 13.57 7.03 28.28
C THR A 531 13.65 5.53 28.61
N LYS A 532 12.93 5.09 29.66
CA LYS A 532 12.88 3.68 30.06
C LYS A 532 12.52 2.76 28.88
N PRO A 533 11.52 3.09 28.02
CA PRO A 533 11.23 2.27 26.85
C PRO A 533 12.42 2.09 25.92
N THR A 534 13.17 3.16 25.62
CA THR A 534 14.36 3.09 24.74
C THR A 534 15.43 2.19 25.34
N PHE A 535 15.71 2.33 26.64
CA PHE A 535 16.66 1.47 27.34
C PHE A 535 16.27 -0.02 27.26
N TRP A 536 15.00 -0.34 27.48
CA TRP A 536 14.52 -1.72 27.39
C TRP A 536 14.54 -2.27 25.96
N CYS A 537 14.27 -1.45 24.95
CA CYS A 537 14.36 -1.87 23.55
C CYS A 537 15.81 -2.24 23.18
N ILE A 538 16.79 -1.47 23.64
CA ILE A 538 18.22 -1.77 23.45
C ILE A 538 18.58 -3.11 24.09
N GLU A 539 18.18 -3.35 25.34
CA GLU A 539 18.40 -4.62 26.03
C GLU A 539 17.75 -5.79 25.28
N ILE A 540 16.46 -5.69 24.95
CA ILE A 540 15.72 -6.76 24.24
C ILE A 540 16.43 -7.13 22.94
N ASN A 541 16.73 -6.14 22.10
CA ASN A 541 17.35 -6.40 20.80
C ASN A 541 18.75 -7.02 20.95
N ALA A 542 19.54 -6.55 21.92
CA ALA A 542 20.89 -7.07 22.17
C ALA A 542 20.87 -8.54 22.59
N HIS A 543 20.03 -8.90 23.57
CA HIS A 543 19.90 -10.28 24.04
C HIS A 543 19.30 -11.19 22.97
N THR A 544 18.26 -10.73 22.26
CA THR A 544 17.65 -11.47 21.16
C THR A 544 18.68 -11.79 20.08
N LEU A 545 19.44 -10.79 19.62
CA LEU A 545 20.46 -10.98 18.59
C LEU A 545 21.55 -11.96 19.03
N LEU A 546 22.10 -11.76 20.23
CA LEU A 546 23.12 -12.67 20.77
C LEU A 546 22.60 -14.11 20.84
N PHE A 547 21.35 -14.29 21.26
CA PHE A 547 20.77 -15.61 21.40
C PHE A 547 20.53 -16.29 20.04
N ILE A 548 20.05 -15.55 19.04
CA ILE A 548 19.91 -16.07 17.67
C ILE A 548 21.28 -16.52 17.14
N ILE A 549 22.32 -15.71 17.31
CA ILE A 549 23.69 -16.05 16.89
C ILE A 549 24.16 -17.33 17.59
N LEU A 550 23.98 -17.44 18.91
CA LEU A 550 24.35 -18.64 19.67
C LEU A 550 23.59 -19.89 19.19
N LEU A 551 22.31 -19.75 18.80
CA LEU A 551 21.54 -20.86 18.25
C LEU A 551 22.03 -21.28 16.86
N VAL A 552 22.45 -20.33 16.02
CA VAL A 552 23.04 -20.63 14.70
C VAL A 552 24.39 -21.32 14.88
N VAL A 553 25.28 -20.80 15.72
CA VAL A 553 26.58 -21.42 16.05
C VAL A 553 26.41 -22.84 16.62
N LYS A 554 25.33 -23.08 17.38
CA LYS A 554 24.97 -24.40 17.91
C LYS A 554 24.21 -25.30 16.93
N ASN A 555 24.07 -24.91 15.67
CA ASN A 555 23.32 -25.62 14.62
C ASN A 555 21.85 -25.91 15.01
N LYS A 556 21.24 -25.04 15.82
CA LYS A 556 19.81 -25.11 16.21
C LYS A 556 18.90 -24.25 15.34
N LEU A 557 19.47 -23.27 14.64
CA LEU A 557 18.80 -22.43 13.64
C LEU A 557 19.64 -22.42 12.36
N PRO A 558 19.01 -22.23 11.18
CA PRO A 558 19.76 -22.08 9.92
C PRO A 558 20.56 -20.79 9.90
N VAL A 559 21.62 -20.76 9.09
CA VAL A 559 22.46 -19.58 8.87
C VAL A 559 21.65 -18.38 8.38
N ASP A 560 20.58 -18.60 7.60
CA ASP A 560 19.62 -17.56 7.18
C ASP A 560 19.03 -16.77 8.36
N ALA A 561 19.00 -17.33 9.57
CA ALA A 561 18.55 -16.63 10.77
C ALA A 561 19.47 -15.47 11.20
N LEU A 562 20.66 -15.35 10.60
CA LEU A 562 21.54 -14.20 10.76
C LEU A 562 21.16 -13.02 9.86
N ASN A 563 20.11 -13.13 9.04
CA ASN A 563 19.56 -12.00 8.31
C ASN A 563 18.82 -11.03 9.27
N THR A 564 19.60 -10.24 10.01
CA THR A 564 19.09 -9.28 11.00
C THR A 564 18.19 -8.20 10.40
N PHE A 565 18.25 -7.98 9.09
CA PHE A 565 17.40 -7.01 8.39
C PHE A 565 15.95 -7.47 8.25
N ALA A 566 15.67 -8.76 8.48
CA ALA A 566 14.30 -9.26 8.56
C ALA A 566 13.63 -8.90 9.90
N PHE A 567 14.40 -8.49 10.91
CA PHE A 567 13.94 -8.34 12.30
C PHE A 567 13.55 -6.89 12.64
N ASN A 568 12.67 -6.29 11.85
CA ASN A 568 12.16 -4.93 12.10
C ASN A 568 10.75 -4.75 11.51
N SER A 569 10.05 -3.70 11.96
CA SER A 569 8.72 -3.35 11.46
C SER A 569 8.74 -2.45 10.22
N GLN A 570 9.90 -2.11 9.66
CA GLN A 570 9.99 -1.27 8.45
C GLN A 570 9.29 -1.86 7.22
N ILE A 571 9.09 -3.18 7.18
CA ILE A 571 8.27 -3.80 6.13
C ILE A 571 6.80 -3.38 6.20
N CYS A 572 6.28 -3.10 7.39
CA CYS A 572 4.95 -2.54 7.58
C CYS A 572 4.92 -1.08 7.11
N GLU A 573 5.85 -0.24 7.57
CA GLU A 573 5.92 1.17 7.16
C GLU A 573 6.11 1.34 5.65
N ASN A 574 6.94 0.50 5.02
CA ASN A 574 7.06 0.50 3.56
C ASN A 574 5.75 0.11 2.87
N THR A 575 4.98 -0.84 3.43
CA THR A 575 3.66 -1.22 2.91
C THR A 575 2.66 -0.09 3.07
N PHE A 576 2.67 0.62 4.20
CA PHE A 576 1.86 1.82 4.40
C PHE A 576 2.21 2.90 3.38
N ARG A 577 3.50 3.18 3.16
CA ARG A 577 3.96 4.16 2.16
C ARG A 577 3.53 3.77 0.74
N ILE A 578 3.68 2.51 0.35
CA ILE A 578 3.21 2.01 -0.95
C ILE A 578 1.69 2.18 -1.05
N ALA A 579 0.94 1.79 -0.04
CA ALA A 579 -0.52 1.97 -0.02
C ALA A 579 -0.90 3.45 -0.12
N ARG A 580 -0.19 4.39 0.53
CA ARG A 580 -0.41 5.83 0.37
C ARG A 580 -0.14 6.31 -1.06
N SER A 581 0.89 5.77 -1.73
CA SER A 581 1.23 6.11 -3.12
C SER A 581 0.32 5.49 -4.18
N LEU A 582 -0.40 4.41 -3.86
CA LEU A 582 -1.36 3.76 -4.76
C LEU A 582 -2.70 4.54 -4.81
N SER A 583 -2.62 5.86 -5.03
CA SER A 583 -3.77 6.73 -5.27
C SER A 583 -4.08 6.85 -6.78
N GLY A 584 -5.32 7.18 -7.13
CA GLY A 584 -5.72 7.35 -8.53
C GLY A 584 -5.00 8.51 -9.21
N SER A 585 -4.92 8.52 -10.54
CA SER A 585 -4.11 9.44 -11.37
C SER A 585 -4.40 10.95 -11.20
N PHE A 586 -5.38 11.33 -10.37
CA PHE A 586 -5.72 12.71 -10.01
C PHE A 586 -6.10 12.87 -8.53
N SER A 587 -5.67 11.95 -7.67
CA SER A 587 -5.94 12.01 -6.24
C SER A 587 -4.63 12.02 -5.46
N SER A 588 -4.42 13.11 -4.71
CA SER A 588 -3.35 13.23 -3.70
C SER A 588 -3.77 12.63 -2.36
N ASN A 589 -4.88 11.87 -2.28
CA ASN A 589 -5.40 11.39 -1.01
C ASN A 589 -4.52 10.25 -0.46
N THR A 590 -3.58 10.64 0.40
CA THR A 590 -2.70 9.76 1.16
C THR A 590 -3.43 9.03 2.27
N ASN A 591 -4.60 9.53 2.70
CA ASN A 591 -5.36 8.93 3.80
C ASN A 591 -6.34 7.88 3.26
N PHE A 592 -6.59 6.85 4.06
CA PHE A 592 -7.47 5.73 3.67
C PHE A 592 -8.39 5.31 4.83
N SER A 593 -9.62 4.92 4.50
CA SER A 593 -10.45 4.10 5.40
C SER A 593 -9.95 2.66 5.41
N VAL A 594 -10.35 1.87 6.40
CA VAL A 594 -9.98 0.44 6.51
C VAL A 594 -10.29 -0.32 5.22
N LYS A 595 -11.51 -0.18 4.67
CA LYS A 595 -11.89 -0.84 3.40
C LYS A 595 -10.98 -0.44 2.24
N SER A 596 -10.67 0.85 2.11
CA SER A 596 -9.80 1.32 1.03
C SER A 596 -8.35 0.84 1.19
N PHE A 597 -7.85 0.69 2.41
CA PHE A 597 -6.54 0.11 2.67
C PHE A 597 -6.49 -1.37 2.25
N LEU A 598 -7.49 -2.17 2.64
CA LEU A 598 -7.58 -3.59 2.26
C LEU A 598 -7.57 -3.75 0.73
N LYS A 599 -8.35 -2.97 -0.02
CA LYS A 599 -8.32 -2.95 -1.50
C LYS A 599 -6.93 -2.60 -2.07
N ARG A 600 -6.16 -1.74 -1.40
CA ARG A 600 -4.78 -1.41 -1.82
C ARG A 600 -3.81 -2.56 -1.47
N CYS A 601 -3.97 -3.21 -0.31
CA CYS A 601 -3.20 -4.40 0.07
C CYS A 601 -3.41 -5.58 -0.88
N GLU A 602 -4.62 -5.75 -1.43
CA GLU A 602 -4.87 -6.73 -2.50
C GLU A 602 -3.96 -6.46 -3.70
N LYS A 603 -3.99 -5.23 -4.23
CA LYS A 603 -3.12 -4.81 -5.35
C LYS A 603 -1.63 -4.99 -5.04
N ILE A 604 -1.20 -4.67 -3.82
CA ILE A 604 0.19 -4.89 -3.38
C ILE A 604 0.53 -6.38 -3.37
N SER A 605 -0.38 -7.23 -2.89
CA SER A 605 -0.21 -8.70 -2.89
C SER A 605 -0.06 -9.24 -4.31
N ILE A 606 -0.84 -8.73 -5.28
CA ILE A 606 -0.72 -9.08 -6.71
C ILE A 606 0.68 -8.72 -7.23
N ILE A 607 1.16 -7.50 -6.97
CA ILE A 607 2.50 -7.06 -7.39
C ILE A 607 3.58 -7.98 -6.80
N ASN A 608 3.50 -8.28 -5.50
CA ASN A 608 4.49 -9.13 -4.83
C ASN A 608 4.46 -10.58 -5.34
N SER A 609 3.27 -11.10 -5.69
CA SER A 609 3.12 -12.42 -6.32
C SER A 609 3.81 -12.47 -7.69
N ILE A 610 3.60 -11.45 -8.53
CA ILE A 610 4.24 -11.37 -9.85
C ILE A 610 5.76 -11.22 -9.71
N LYS A 611 6.23 -10.43 -8.74
CA LYS A 611 7.67 -10.29 -8.44
C LYS A 611 8.32 -11.63 -8.04
N ASN A 612 7.61 -12.48 -7.30
CA ASN A 612 8.11 -13.81 -6.92
C ASN A 612 8.25 -14.77 -8.08
N ARG A 613 7.34 -14.69 -9.05
CA ARG A 613 7.32 -15.61 -10.19
C ARG A 613 8.37 -15.24 -11.24
N GLY A 614 8.69 -13.95 -11.37
CA GLY A 614 9.60 -13.39 -12.40
C GLY A 614 11.08 -13.82 -12.36
N GLY A 615 11.42 -14.94 -11.72
CA GLY A 615 12.76 -15.52 -11.69
C GLY A 615 12.81 -17.04 -11.90
N GLN A 616 11.68 -17.68 -12.27
CA GLN A 616 11.65 -19.11 -12.59
C GLN A 616 12.16 -19.35 -14.02
N VAL A 617 12.90 -20.45 -14.21
CA VAL A 617 13.49 -20.85 -15.50
C VAL A 617 12.37 -21.07 -16.52
N GLY A 618 12.32 -20.26 -17.57
CA GLY A 618 11.32 -20.33 -18.65
C GLY A 618 10.25 -19.23 -18.62
N ASP A 619 10.14 -18.43 -17.54
CA ASP A 619 9.20 -17.32 -17.44
C ASP A 619 9.80 -15.99 -17.95
N TYR A 620 8.96 -15.11 -18.49
CA TYR A 620 9.37 -13.74 -18.87
C TYR A 620 9.66 -12.90 -17.62
N GLN A 621 10.81 -12.22 -17.59
CA GLN A 621 11.21 -11.41 -16.44
C GLN A 621 10.62 -10.00 -16.52
N PHE A 622 9.93 -9.58 -15.47
CA PHE A 622 9.51 -8.20 -15.26
C PHE A 622 10.59 -7.42 -14.52
N TYR A 623 11.09 -6.35 -15.13
CA TYR A 623 12.06 -5.45 -14.51
C TYR A 623 11.34 -4.32 -13.79
N PHE A 624 11.51 -4.27 -12.46
CA PHE A 624 11.00 -3.17 -11.65
C PHE A 624 12.11 -2.13 -11.42
N PRO A 625 11.80 -0.83 -11.48
CA PRO A 625 12.78 0.21 -11.23
C PRO A 625 13.34 0.07 -9.81
N GLN A 626 14.66 0.02 -9.70
CA GLN A 626 15.37 0.06 -8.43
C GLN A 626 15.73 1.52 -8.12
N HIS A 627 15.52 1.95 -6.88
CA HIS A 627 15.94 3.27 -6.45
C HIS A 627 17.47 3.37 -6.56
N HIS A 628 18.00 4.43 -7.15
CA HIS A 628 19.44 4.65 -7.39
C HIS A 628 20.32 4.57 -6.11
N LYS A 629 19.70 4.69 -4.92
CA LYS A 629 20.38 4.53 -3.62
C LYS A 629 20.49 3.08 -3.13
N ASN A 630 19.75 2.14 -3.73
CA ASN A 630 19.83 0.71 -3.43
C ASN A 630 20.76 0.05 -4.45
N HIS A 631 22.05 0.37 -4.43
CA HIS A 631 23.02 -0.35 -5.25
C HIS A 631 23.16 -1.80 -4.77
N LYS A 632 23.24 -2.75 -5.72
CA LYS A 632 23.40 -4.20 -5.48
C LYS A 632 24.63 -4.57 -4.63
N GLU A 633 25.63 -3.70 -4.56
CA GLU A 633 26.92 -3.95 -3.89
C GLU A 633 26.79 -4.20 -2.38
N THR A 634 25.86 -3.53 -1.69
CA THR A 634 25.62 -3.77 -0.24
C THR A 634 24.84 -5.06 0.03
N TYR A 635 24.12 -5.58 -0.98
CA TYR A 635 23.28 -6.76 -0.85
C TYR A 635 24.11 -8.05 -0.89
N ASN A 636 25.06 -8.14 -1.83
CA ASN A 636 25.95 -9.30 -1.96
C ASN A 636 26.93 -9.39 -0.79
N TYR A 637 27.47 -8.26 -0.32
CA TYR A 637 28.42 -8.23 0.79
C TYR A 637 27.88 -8.90 2.07
N SER A 638 26.61 -8.69 2.42
CA SER A 638 26.01 -9.31 3.61
C SER A 638 25.75 -10.81 3.47
N ILE A 639 25.47 -11.30 2.24
CA ILE A 639 25.10 -12.71 1.99
C ILE A 639 26.35 -13.59 1.96
N ASP A 640 27.39 -13.12 1.25
CA ASP A 640 28.63 -13.87 1.10
C ASP A 640 29.32 -14.05 2.47
N HIS A 641 29.30 -13.02 3.31
CA HIS A 641 29.87 -13.06 4.67
C HIS A 641 29.05 -13.91 5.66
N ILE A 642 27.73 -14.00 5.49
CA ILE A 642 26.86 -14.86 6.31
C ILE A 642 27.12 -16.34 5.99
N ASN A 643 27.38 -16.68 4.72
CA ASN A 643 27.66 -18.05 4.30
C ASN A 643 29.08 -18.52 4.67
N GLU A 644 30.02 -17.60 4.88
CA GLU A 644 31.40 -17.86 5.31
C GLU A 644 31.62 -17.74 6.83
N LEU A 645 30.54 -17.59 7.61
CA LEU A 645 30.60 -17.22 9.01
C LEU A 645 31.15 -18.37 9.89
N ASN A 646 32.44 -18.29 10.23
CA ASN A 646 33.14 -19.23 11.13
C ASN A 646 33.21 -18.69 12.58
N LEU A 647 32.10 -18.19 13.11
CA LEU A 647 32.06 -17.63 14.45
C LEU A 647 31.94 -18.74 15.51
N THR A 648 32.82 -18.75 16.52
CA THR A 648 32.74 -19.67 17.66
C THR A 648 32.19 -18.99 18.92
N GLU A 649 31.79 -19.78 19.93
CA GLU A 649 31.41 -19.23 21.25
C GLU A 649 32.54 -18.41 21.89
N ILE A 650 33.80 -18.77 21.63
CA ILE A 650 34.99 -18.07 22.14
C ILE A 650 35.11 -16.70 21.46
N ASP A 651 34.89 -16.62 20.15
CA ASP A 651 34.94 -15.36 19.41
C ASP A 651 33.86 -14.40 19.91
N ILE A 652 32.64 -14.92 20.13
CA ILE A 652 31.55 -14.15 20.74
C ILE A 652 31.99 -13.62 22.11
N GLU A 653 32.58 -14.44 22.97
CA GLU A 653 33.05 -14.00 24.29
C GLU A 653 34.11 -12.90 24.19
N ILE A 654 35.05 -13.01 23.25
CA ILE A 654 36.08 -12.00 22.97
C ILE A 654 35.45 -10.68 22.52
N ILE A 655 34.48 -10.73 21.60
CA ILE A 655 33.75 -9.55 21.10
C ILE A 655 33.02 -8.85 22.25
N ILE A 656 32.30 -9.60 23.09
CA ILE A 656 31.57 -9.06 24.24
C ILE A 656 32.53 -8.45 25.27
N LYS A 657 33.68 -9.09 25.52
CA LYS A 657 34.73 -8.52 26.38
C LYS A 657 35.29 -7.23 25.80
N HIS A 658 35.53 -7.17 24.50
CA HIS A 658 36.01 -5.97 23.83
C HIS A 658 34.98 -4.82 23.93
N ALA A 659 33.71 -5.10 23.68
CA ALA A 659 32.61 -4.15 23.86
C ALA A 659 32.51 -3.62 25.32
N PHE A 660 32.75 -4.49 26.30
CA PHE A 660 32.81 -4.08 27.71
C PHE A 660 33.98 -3.15 28.02
N GLN A 661 35.16 -3.38 27.42
CA GLN A 661 36.30 -2.48 27.55
C GLN A 661 36.04 -1.13 26.87
N GLU A 662 35.38 -1.13 25.72
CA GLU A 662 35.00 0.12 25.05
C GLU A 662 34.03 0.95 25.89
N ALA A 663 33.01 0.31 26.47
CA ALA A 663 32.10 0.97 27.41
C ALA A 663 32.83 1.57 28.63
N LYS A 664 33.90 0.92 29.11
CA LYS A 664 34.75 1.48 30.17
C LYS A 664 35.50 2.74 29.74
N LYS A 665 35.91 2.84 28.48
CA LYS A 665 36.53 4.06 27.96
C LYS A 665 35.53 5.21 28.04
N TYR A 666 34.29 5.04 27.55
CA TYR A 666 33.27 6.08 27.67
C TYR A 666 32.99 6.50 29.12
N VAL A 667 32.85 5.52 30.02
CA VAL A 667 32.67 5.75 31.46
C VAL A 667 33.85 6.51 32.08
N SER A 668 35.07 6.27 31.59
CA SER A 668 36.26 7.01 32.03
C SER A 668 36.29 8.45 31.53
N MET A 669 35.91 8.69 30.27
CA MET A 669 35.83 10.03 29.69
C MET A 669 34.87 10.94 30.46
N VAL A 670 33.78 10.37 30.98
CA VAL A 670 32.76 11.12 31.74
C VAL A 670 32.99 11.12 33.25
N ASN A 671 34.18 10.69 33.72
CA ASN A 671 34.60 10.68 35.13
C ASN A 671 33.76 9.79 36.07
N MET A 672 33.17 8.72 35.55
CA MET A 672 32.38 7.78 36.38
C MET A 672 33.21 6.64 37.01
N THR A 673 34.41 6.38 36.51
CA THR A 673 35.22 5.19 36.87
C THR A 673 35.44 5.03 38.37
N GLN A 674 35.85 6.08 39.07
CA GLN A 674 36.19 5.99 40.50
C GLN A 674 34.95 5.67 41.34
N PHE A 675 33.82 6.31 41.04
CA PHE A 675 32.55 6.06 41.71
C PHE A 675 32.10 4.59 41.55
N LEU A 676 32.13 4.09 40.31
CA LEU A 676 31.71 2.72 40.00
C LEU A 676 32.61 1.67 40.65
N LYS A 677 33.91 1.96 40.80
CA LYS A 677 34.85 1.11 41.55
C LYS A 677 34.48 1.07 43.04
N THR A 678 34.23 2.22 43.67
CA THR A 678 33.84 2.31 45.08
C THR A 678 32.54 1.55 45.37
N LYS A 679 31.58 1.58 44.45
CA LYS A 679 30.31 0.84 44.56
C LYS A 679 30.38 -0.62 44.08
N ASN A 680 31.58 -1.12 43.74
CA ASN A 680 31.82 -2.48 43.26
C ASN A 680 30.99 -2.88 42.02
N ILE A 681 30.72 -1.96 41.10
CA ILE A 681 29.95 -2.22 39.85
C ILE A 681 30.80 -2.07 38.58
N HIS A 682 32.12 -1.94 38.71
CA HIS A 682 33.07 -1.74 37.60
C HIS A 682 33.54 -3.04 36.90
N THR A 683 33.13 -4.22 37.39
CA THR A 683 33.45 -5.51 36.74
C THR A 683 32.24 -6.05 36.01
N LEU A 684 32.44 -6.88 34.98
CA LEU A 684 31.35 -7.44 34.19
C LEU A 684 30.39 -8.28 35.06
N SER A 685 30.95 -9.12 35.94
CA SER A 685 30.17 -9.96 36.86
C SER A 685 29.36 -9.13 37.84
N SER A 686 29.98 -8.11 38.44
CA SER A 686 29.29 -7.27 39.42
C SER A 686 28.23 -6.35 38.80
N LEU A 687 28.50 -5.75 37.64
CA LEU A 687 27.51 -4.99 36.87
C LEU A 687 26.31 -5.86 36.50
N SER A 688 26.56 -7.07 35.98
CA SER A 688 25.50 -7.99 35.58
C SER A 688 24.64 -8.44 36.76
N THR A 689 25.28 -8.70 37.91
CA THR A 689 24.58 -9.06 39.16
C THR A 689 23.72 -7.91 39.66
N PHE A 690 24.24 -6.68 39.62
CA PHE A 690 23.51 -5.48 40.00
C PHE A 690 22.29 -5.24 39.09
N THR A 691 22.48 -5.26 37.77
CA THR A 691 21.39 -5.12 36.80
C THR A 691 20.33 -6.21 36.99
N ARG A 692 20.73 -7.47 37.19
CA ARG A 692 19.81 -8.58 37.46
C ARG A 692 19.01 -8.37 38.74
N THR A 693 19.64 -7.85 39.79
CA THR A 693 18.97 -7.56 41.06
C THR A 693 17.91 -6.46 40.90
N ILE A 694 18.24 -5.38 40.18
CA ILE A 694 17.28 -4.31 39.89
C ILE A 694 16.11 -4.82 39.05
N LEU A 695 16.41 -5.57 37.99
CA LEU A 695 15.42 -6.18 37.11
C LEU A 695 14.45 -7.03 37.93
N ASN A 696 14.99 -7.91 38.78
CA ASN A 696 14.21 -8.79 39.64
C ASN A 696 13.33 -8.01 40.62
N ARG A 697 13.83 -6.93 41.22
CA ARG A 697 13.05 -6.03 42.12
C ARG A 697 11.90 -5.32 41.39
N SER A 698 12.11 -4.95 40.12
CA SER A 698 11.08 -4.34 39.29
C SER A 698 10.00 -5.36 38.86
N SER A 699 10.34 -6.65 38.78
CA SER A 699 9.41 -7.74 38.49
C SER A 699 8.78 -8.41 39.73
N SER A 700 9.26 -8.12 40.95
CA SER A 700 8.73 -8.69 42.21
C SER A 700 7.53 -7.92 42.78
N LYS A 701 7.11 -6.80 42.17
CA LYS A 701 5.72 -6.35 42.27
C LYS A 701 4.89 -7.40 41.51
N ILE A 702 4.42 -8.41 42.23
CA ILE A 702 3.48 -9.41 41.73
C ILE A 702 2.30 -8.63 41.16
N ILE A 703 2.22 -8.55 39.82
CA ILE A 703 0.98 -8.17 39.17
C ILE A 703 0.06 -9.38 39.38
N ASP A 704 -0.82 -9.28 40.36
CA ASP A 704 -1.93 -10.20 40.50
C ASP A 704 -2.81 -10.04 39.26
N TYR A 705 -2.80 -11.04 38.39
CA TYR A 705 -3.50 -11.02 37.10
C TYR A 705 -5.02 -11.17 37.23
N THR A 706 -5.55 -11.20 38.45
CA THR A 706 -6.99 -11.32 38.71
C THR A 706 -7.62 -10.08 39.31
N ILE A 707 -6.84 -9.11 39.79
CA ILE A 707 -7.38 -7.92 40.47
C ILE A 707 -6.76 -6.65 39.85
N ASP A 708 -7.61 -5.93 39.12
CA ASP A 708 -7.40 -4.54 38.74
C ASP A 708 -7.08 -3.74 39.99
N ASN A 709 -5.84 -3.27 40.09
CA ASN A 709 -5.56 -2.05 40.83
C ASN A 709 -5.07 -1.02 39.82
N ASN A 710 -5.82 0.08 39.75
CA ASN A 710 -5.44 1.37 39.16
C ASN A 710 -4.21 1.95 39.87
N SER A 711 -3.09 1.22 39.89
CA SER A 711 -1.82 1.75 40.39
C SER A 711 -1.29 2.70 39.32
N SER A 712 -1.47 3.99 39.61
CA SER A 712 -0.84 5.17 39.00
C SER A 712 0.23 4.84 37.97
N ASP A 713 -0.08 5.18 36.73
CA ASP A 713 0.83 5.03 35.61
C ASP A 713 2.10 5.84 35.82
N GLU A 714 3.23 5.17 36.01
CA GLU A 714 4.55 5.80 35.88
C GLU A 714 5.08 5.73 34.44
N ASP A 715 4.40 5.01 33.54
CA ASP A 715 4.81 4.76 32.16
C ASP A 715 3.80 5.31 31.10
N SER A 716 2.72 6.02 31.49
CA SER A 716 1.68 6.51 30.55
C SER A 716 1.70 8.02 30.24
N ASP A 717 2.53 8.82 30.92
CA ASP A 717 2.56 10.29 30.71
C ASP A 717 3.01 10.72 29.30
N GLU A 718 3.50 9.79 28.49
CA GLU A 718 3.90 10.07 27.11
C GLU A 718 2.73 10.05 26.11
N GLU A 719 1.58 9.41 26.40
CA GLU A 719 0.46 9.32 25.44
C GLU A 719 -0.21 10.68 25.16
N ASN A 720 -0.18 11.63 26.09
CA ASN A 720 -0.77 12.96 25.88
C ASN A 720 0.00 13.86 24.90
N LEU A 721 1.20 13.46 24.46
CA LEU A 721 2.00 14.24 23.49
C LEU A 721 1.99 13.66 22.07
N TYR A 722 1.49 12.44 21.88
CA TYR A 722 1.54 11.74 20.58
C TYR A 722 0.23 11.80 19.78
N SER A 723 -0.87 12.36 20.30
CA SER A 723 -2.17 12.26 19.63
C SER A 723 -3.04 13.52 19.52
N ALA A 724 -2.55 14.74 19.78
CA ALA A 724 -3.45 15.91 19.76
C ALA A 724 -2.97 17.18 19.03
N ASN A 725 -1.69 17.55 19.04
CA ASN A 725 -1.35 18.97 18.79
C ASN A 725 -0.57 19.30 17.50
N SER A 726 -0.54 18.42 16.48
CA SER A 726 0.06 18.77 15.18
C SER A 726 -0.88 18.64 13.97
N ILE A 727 -2.17 18.33 14.18
CA ILE A 727 -3.12 18.12 13.07
C ILE A 727 -4.35 19.05 13.13
N SER A 728 -4.62 19.71 14.27
CA SER A 728 -5.79 20.61 14.38
C SER A 728 -5.78 21.76 13.37
N ASP A 729 -4.60 22.20 12.93
CA ASP A 729 -4.47 23.46 12.18
C ASP A 729 -4.25 23.27 10.66
N VAL A 730 -4.23 22.03 10.15
CA VAL A 730 -4.08 21.74 8.71
C VAL A 730 -5.34 21.08 8.11
N LEU A 731 -6.35 20.76 8.92
CA LEU A 731 -7.61 20.14 8.46
C LEU A 731 -8.53 21.09 7.65
N ASN A 732 -8.15 22.35 7.43
CA ASN A 732 -9.04 23.35 6.82
C ASN A 732 -8.82 23.64 5.33
N ASN A 733 -7.90 22.97 4.63
CA ASN A 733 -7.75 23.13 3.17
C ASN A 733 -8.08 21.82 2.44
N GLU A 734 -9.37 21.48 2.39
CA GLU A 734 -9.90 20.47 1.47
C GLU A 734 -10.05 21.09 0.06
N ASP A 735 -8.97 21.06 -0.73
CA ASP A 735 -9.10 21.24 -2.17
C ASP A 735 -9.72 19.98 -2.80
N GLN A 736 -10.84 20.23 -3.47
CA GLN A 736 -11.72 19.26 -4.08
C GLN A 736 -11.01 18.53 -5.23
N PHE A 737 -10.77 17.23 -5.11
CA PHE A 737 -10.91 16.25 -6.22
C PHE A 737 -10.85 14.83 -5.64
N SER A 738 -12.02 14.18 -5.55
CA SER A 738 -12.14 12.78 -5.14
C SER A 738 -11.86 11.85 -6.33
N PRO A 739 -11.16 10.71 -6.12
CA PRO A 739 -10.96 9.71 -7.17
C PRO A 739 -12.26 8.94 -7.46
N ASN A 740 -12.60 8.84 -8.74
CA ASN A 740 -13.57 7.89 -9.26
C ASN A 740 -13.10 6.45 -8.95
N SER A 741 -13.69 5.85 -7.91
CA SER A 741 -13.77 4.41 -7.76
C SER A 741 -15.13 4.07 -7.16
N THR A 742 -16.17 4.29 -7.96
CA THR A 742 -17.45 3.61 -7.81
C THR A 742 -17.25 2.12 -8.10
N ASP A 743 -17.78 1.28 -7.22
CA ASP A 743 -18.26 -0.04 -7.62
C ASP A 743 -19.48 0.24 -8.52
N ASP A 744 -19.23 0.58 -9.80
CA ASP A 744 -20.26 0.62 -10.86
C ASP A 744 -20.48 -0.81 -11.36
N GLU A 745 -21.06 -1.63 -10.49
CA GLU A 745 -21.73 -2.85 -10.90
C GLU A 745 -23.23 -2.51 -11.02
N GLU A 746 -23.69 -2.31 -12.26
CA GLU A 746 -25.10 -2.21 -12.69
C GLU A 746 -25.79 -0.82 -12.65
N GLU A 747 -25.41 0.09 -13.55
CA GLU A 747 -26.39 0.93 -14.27
C GLU A 747 -26.11 0.80 -15.78
N GLY A 748 -26.95 0.06 -16.49
CA GLY A 748 -26.91 -0.03 -17.95
C GLY A 748 -27.38 1.27 -18.60
N ASN A 749 -26.67 1.69 -19.65
CA ASN A 749 -27.04 2.70 -20.64
C ASN A 749 -27.59 4.04 -20.12
N VAL A 750 -26.71 4.98 -19.80
CA VAL A 750 -27.00 6.41 -19.99
C VAL A 750 -25.82 7.07 -20.70
N ILE A 751 -26.13 7.64 -21.86
CA ILE A 751 -25.23 8.36 -22.75
C ILE A 751 -24.60 9.54 -22.00
N ALA A 752 -23.29 9.73 -22.17
CA ALA A 752 -22.55 10.86 -21.64
C ALA A 752 -23.14 12.19 -22.18
N ILE A 753 -23.63 13.04 -21.28
CA ILE A 753 -23.97 14.43 -21.59
C ILE A 753 -23.01 15.31 -20.79
N ASP A 754 -22.15 16.02 -21.53
CA ASP A 754 -21.33 17.12 -21.02
C ASP A 754 -22.22 18.18 -20.35
N VAL A 755 -21.96 18.54 -19.08
CA VAL A 755 -22.55 19.75 -18.47
C VAL A 755 -21.57 20.44 -17.51
N PRO A 756 -21.46 21.79 -17.53
CA PRO A 756 -20.46 22.59 -16.83
C PRO A 756 -20.75 22.80 -15.33
N HIS A 757 -19.71 23.22 -14.60
CA HIS A 757 -19.74 23.71 -13.22
C HIS A 757 -20.93 24.65 -12.94
N THR A 758 -21.80 24.33 -11.97
CA THR A 758 -22.58 25.34 -11.22
C THR A 758 -23.25 24.78 -9.94
N ALA A 759 -23.10 25.58 -8.87
CA ALA A 759 -23.98 25.79 -7.70
C ALA A 759 -24.39 24.61 -6.78
N GLN A 760 -23.98 24.73 -5.50
CA GLN A 760 -24.48 23.95 -4.36
C GLN A 760 -26.01 24.10 -4.21
N LYS A 761 -26.77 23.01 -4.46
CA LYS A 761 -28.18 22.90 -4.07
C LYS A 761 -28.33 22.15 -2.75
N LYS A 762 -29.24 22.62 -1.90
CA LYS A 762 -29.66 21.95 -0.65
C LYS A 762 -30.30 20.59 -0.95
N PHE A 763 -29.96 19.59 -0.13
CA PHE A 763 -30.33 18.17 -0.26
C PHE A 763 -31.79 17.86 0.11
N ASN A 764 -32.47 17.01 -0.68
CA ASN A 764 -33.78 16.42 -0.36
C ASN A 764 -33.83 14.91 -0.71
N GLY A 765 -33.56 14.03 0.27
CA GLY A 765 -34.05 12.64 0.30
C GLY A 765 -33.05 11.48 0.01
N CYS A 766 -33.30 10.32 0.64
CA CYS A 766 -32.57 9.05 0.49
C CYS A 766 -33.26 8.12 -0.54
N ARG A 767 -32.50 7.37 -1.37
CA ARG A 767 -33.05 6.37 -2.32
C ARG A 767 -33.52 5.12 -1.57
N ILE A 768 -34.80 4.80 -1.70
CA ILE A 768 -35.47 3.65 -1.09
C ILE A 768 -36.26 2.91 -2.18
N TYR A 769 -36.25 1.59 -2.18
CA TYR A 769 -36.84 0.73 -3.22
C TYR A 769 -38.06 -0.03 -2.68
N ASP A 770 -39.10 -0.16 -3.50
CA ASP A 770 -40.27 -0.96 -3.14
C ASP A 770 -40.08 -2.46 -3.45
N LYS A 771 -39.23 -2.77 -4.45
CA LYS A 771 -38.83 -4.13 -4.85
C LYS A 771 -37.36 -4.14 -5.22
N ILE A 772 -36.70 -5.28 -4.99
CA ILE A 772 -35.28 -5.50 -5.31
C ILE A 772 -35.11 -6.85 -6.02
N ASN A 773 -34.03 -7.02 -6.77
CA ASN A 773 -33.68 -8.31 -7.35
C ASN A 773 -33.44 -9.34 -6.20
N PRO A 774 -34.15 -10.48 -6.16
CA PRO A 774 -33.98 -11.48 -5.11
C PRO A 774 -32.53 -11.96 -4.94
N GLN A 775 -31.76 -12.00 -6.04
CA GLN A 775 -30.35 -12.40 -6.03
C GLN A 775 -29.44 -11.41 -5.29
N GLN A 776 -29.87 -10.16 -5.15
CA GLN A 776 -29.13 -9.09 -4.47
C GLN A 776 -29.72 -8.74 -3.10
N SER A 777 -30.68 -9.53 -2.60
CA SER A 777 -31.40 -9.26 -1.34
C SER A 777 -30.50 -8.97 -0.14
N LYS A 778 -29.36 -9.67 -0.02
CA LYS A 778 -28.36 -9.49 1.05
C LYS A 778 -27.73 -8.09 1.08
N LYS A 779 -27.76 -7.34 -0.03
CA LYS A 779 -27.21 -5.97 -0.10
C LYS A 779 -28.16 -4.90 0.47
N TYR A 780 -29.38 -5.29 0.86
CA TYR A 780 -30.43 -4.36 1.28
C TYR A 780 -31.00 -4.74 2.65
N PHE A 781 -31.29 -3.73 3.45
CA PHE A 781 -32.14 -3.88 4.64
C PHE A 781 -33.61 -3.73 4.24
N ARG A 782 -34.46 -4.53 4.87
CA ARG A 782 -35.91 -4.34 4.81
C ARG A 782 -36.35 -3.49 6.00
N ILE A 783 -36.84 -2.29 5.72
CA ILE A 783 -37.28 -1.32 6.73
C ILE A 783 -38.79 -1.07 6.62
N ARG A 784 -39.43 -0.76 7.75
CA ARG A 784 -40.85 -0.41 7.79
C ARG A 784 -41.01 1.11 7.77
N ILE A 785 -41.71 1.63 6.77
CA ILE A 785 -42.07 3.05 6.67
C ILE A 785 -43.59 3.14 6.66
N GLY A 786 -44.17 3.54 7.80
CA GLY A 786 -45.61 3.53 8.03
C GLY A 786 -46.19 2.11 7.99
N SER A 787 -47.15 1.88 7.09
CA SER A 787 -47.77 0.56 6.85
C SER A 787 -47.05 -0.27 5.77
N SER A 788 -46.06 0.29 5.08
CA SER A 788 -45.37 -0.37 3.97
C SER A 788 -43.96 -0.82 4.34
N TYR A 789 -43.51 -1.93 3.74
CA TYR A 789 -42.11 -2.34 3.79
C TYR A 789 -41.38 -1.82 2.56
N LYS A 790 -40.18 -1.28 2.78
CA LYS A 790 -39.29 -0.84 1.72
C LYS A 790 -37.87 -1.35 1.94
N PHE A 791 -37.03 -1.21 0.93
CA PHE A 791 -35.65 -1.67 0.93
C PHE A 791 -34.67 -0.51 0.81
N ILE A 792 -33.65 -0.52 1.67
CA ILE A 792 -32.55 0.45 1.63
C ILE A 792 -31.23 -0.29 1.46
N HIS A 793 -30.36 0.18 0.56
CA HIS A 793 -29.05 -0.45 0.37
C HIS A 793 -28.18 -0.26 1.62
N LYS A 794 -27.43 -1.29 2.03
CA LYS A 794 -26.63 -1.27 3.27
C LYS A 794 -25.58 -0.17 3.31
N GLN A 795 -24.94 0.14 2.18
CA GLN A 795 -24.04 1.30 2.09
C GLN A 795 -24.75 2.64 2.33
N THR A 796 -26.00 2.76 1.90
CA THR A 796 -26.82 3.97 2.11
C THR A 796 -27.24 4.09 3.58
N ALA A 797 -27.49 2.97 4.25
CA ALA A 797 -27.72 2.93 5.69
C ALA A 797 -26.49 3.42 6.49
N CYS A 798 -25.27 3.00 6.16
CA CYS A 798 -24.05 3.54 6.79
C CYS A 798 -23.95 5.06 6.65
N TRP A 799 -24.32 5.57 5.46
CA TRP A 799 -24.30 7.00 5.20
C TRP A 799 -25.30 7.76 6.08
N LEU A 800 -26.54 7.25 6.24
CA LEU A 800 -27.56 7.87 7.10
C LEU A 800 -27.11 7.98 8.56
N LEU A 801 -26.38 6.99 9.07
CA LEU A 801 -25.92 6.92 10.45
C LEU A 801 -24.62 7.71 10.71
N THR A 802 -23.95 8.22 9.67
CA THR A 802 -22.73 9.02 9.84
C THR A 802 -23.09 10.48 10.11
N THR A 803 -22.69 11.01 11.28
CA THR A 803 -23.16 12.29 11.83
C THR A 803 -22.54 13.56 11.23
N ASP A 804 -21.54 13.46 10.35
CA ASP A 804 -20.88 14.61 9.72
C ASP A 804 -21.68 15.14 8.49
N LYS A 805 -22.79 15.82 8.81
CA LYS A 805 -23.89 16.18 7.90
C LYS A 805 -23.66 17.36 6.94
N GLN A 806 -22.43 17.80 6.61
CA GLN A 806 -22.28 19.06 5.84
C GLN A 806 -21.57 19.03 4.48
N ARG A 807 -21.01 17.91 3.99
CA ARG A 807 -20.39 17.91 2.65
C ARG A 807 -20.74 16.68 1.84
N LEU A 808 -21.19 16.89 0.60
CA LEU A 808 -21.35 15.84 -0.41
C LEU A 808 -20.13 15.88 -1.36
N SER A 809 -19.40 14.76 -1.56
CA SER A 809 -18.35 14.67 -2.59
C SER A 809 -18.95 14.55 -4.00
N SER A 810 -18.17 14.80 -5.06
CA SER A 810 -18.61 14.76 -6.47
C SER A 810 -19.29 13.45 -6.89
N ASP A 811 -18.79 12.32 -6.40
CA ASP A 811 -19.38 10.99 -6.53
C ASP A 811 -20.80 10.89 -5.91
N ARG A 812 -21.09 11.77 -4.94
CA ARG A 812 -22.35 11.88 -4.19
C ARG A 812 -23.40 12.77 -4.89
N LEU A 813 -23.03 13.52 -5.93
CA LEU A 813 -23.98 14.24 -6.80
C LEU A 813 -24.54 13.32 -7.90
N ILE A 814 -23.73 12.40 -8.41
CA ILE A 814 -24.09 11.50 -9.52
C ILE A 814 -25.18 10.51 -9.07
N ARG A 815 -25.05 9.94 -7.86
CA ARG A 815 -26.06 9.02 -7.26
C ARG A 815 -27.38 9.70 -6.87
N VAL A 816 -27.48 11.03 -7.00
CA VAL A 816 -28.63 11.82 -6.53
C VAL A 816 -29.24 12.67 -7.65
N ARG A 817 -28.70 12.64 -8.88
CA ARG A 817 -29.42 13.17 -10.04
C ARG A 817 -30.63 12.28 -10.32
N LYS A 818 -31.81 12.87 -10.08
CA LYS A 818 -33.04 12.57 -10.81
C LYS A 818 -33.13 13.55 -11.97
#